data_AF-S2WMT5-F1
#
_entry.id   AF-S2WMT5-F1
#
_cell.length_a   1.000
_cell.length_b   1.000
_cell.length_c   1.000
_cell.angle_alpha   90.00
_cell.angle_beta   90.00
_cell.angle_gamma   90.00
#
_symmetry.space_group_name_H-M   'P 1'
#
loop_
_entity.id
_entity.type
_entity.pdbx_description
1 polymer ?
#
loop_
_entity_poly.entity_id
_entity_poly.type
_entity_poly.pdbx_seq_one_letter_code
_entity_poly.pdbx_strand_id
1 'polypeptide(L)'
;MPELEKNKRDLKKTKHKITILRLLAITFLANFTIYLLLNLFIGRYPFGDTPVAMGDEAWQFLPFYGDLWETLRGNPYTSLFFSWNAGMGVPRIGDYATYLGGPFPLLVGLFPKKYLGLAYFCIKGIKIATAGTAFSLLAFRLVPSNKTLGHIIFSTIYAFSGWTIEIAMVRIIWIDGLIALPLITLAGIWSIHNKRRLLSIAIICFAWWSNYYTAYMASLGAALFVLFITAASSRPLKNKIIGILRFAINGIIGVSSCAILLVPTFLAVNQSISIAGAKFEQPSVLNSVHSLYGDIFSYPKDLSIFVGTFAIVCIFAFALNPKIQLRFRAAGMLLIFFTLVSFFLEPTALIWNIFDSPNGSWFRPAFVPVFYLAIFGFLGIVRLGHFSRGRTALACAGSVTPGLLIFFCGQTIFSDSLNHSLFFLAVLLCASASFVVLNKNPELPKTRRIAFFLSFISLIPMIFFNSALANKYFLTQLAGLNSPKTFIDSKHSEKNYLFSFTNTGIPYNNGLLYGVPEASYYSSIVPYELGVDFANYHGAETSSAGRMVSLTNDPYLRSISGTKYSVDATSGKISELPIQDLPLVTLETPQDSQIENSVTKSDIFKNREHAVGEDIYSEDRPLVSINNGDYTDLDSYTVVSFKPNDLLKISCSSGQIPQVSITNGQLRASVDGRAPHTFDNGAVLSGLSETVEVNIVSSSPDDGYELINSDNSRCLSIDDLDAAIQSKREIKATTAGPRIFFEASNNSSYRIRVPYSDKWKCDSAETHDSNSFLSVKANLDGEISCRYEIPGVRTGLFISILSILLSAIIAFMDMLKRRNQLS
;
A
#
# COMPACT_ATOMS: atom_id res chain seq x y z
N MET A 1 16.11 37.66 -44.74
CA MET A 1 15.70 38.10 -43.38
C MET A 1 14.77 37.12 -42.63
N PRO A 2 13.74 36.49 -43.24
CA PRO A 2 12.82 35.57 -42.53
C PRO A 2 13.50 34.32 -41.95
N GLU A 3 14.51 33.81 -42.64
CA GLU A 3 15.26 32.60 -42.28
C GLU A 3 16.17 32.82 -41.05
N LEU A 4 16.75 34.02 -40.90
CA LEU A 4 17.52 34.44 -39.73
C LEU A 4 16.64 34.62 -38.48
N GLU A 5 15.41 35.12 -38.63
CA GLU A 5 14.46 35.19 -37.52
C GLU A 5 13.91 33.83 -37.11
N LYS A 6 13.67 32.94 -38.08
CA LYS A 6 13.30 31.53 -37.83
C LYS A 6 14.42 30.82 -37.08
N ASN A 7 15.67 30.94 -37.54
CA ASN A 7 16.85 30.39 -36.86
C ASN A 7 17.02 30.95 -35.44
N LYS A 8 16.83 32.26 -35.20
CA LYS A 8 16.88 32.84 -33.84
C LYS A 8 15.76 32.33 -32.94
N ARG A 9 14.53 32.18 -33.44
CA ARG A 9 13.39 31.63 -32.68
C ARG A 9 13.62 30.16 -32.32
N ASP A 10 14.14 29.37 -33.25
CA ASP A 10 14.42 27.96 -33.02
C ASP A 10 15.62 27.76 -32.09
N LEU A 11 16.68 28.59 -32.19
CA LEU A 11 17.76 28.63 -31.20
C LEU A 11 17.24 28.93 -29.79
N LYS A 12 16.32 29.89 -29.65
CA LYS A 12 15.73 30.29 -28.36
C LYS A 12 14.87 29.17 -27.76
N LYS A 13 14.08 28.47 -28.59
CA LYS A 13 13.31 27.28 -28.18
C LYS A 13 14.24 26.14 -27.74
N THR A 14 15.32 25.90 -28.48
CA THR A 14 16.31 24.86 -28.17
C THR A 14 17.03 25.16 -26.86
N LYS A 15 17.54 26.39 -26.67
CA LYS A 15 18.13 26.83 -25.39
C LYS A 15 17.16 26.65 -24.22
N HIS A 16 15.89 27.04 -24.39
CA HIS A 16 14.87 26.88 -23.35
C HIS A 16 14.61 25.42 -22.99
N LYS A 17 14.53 24.51 -23.98
CA LYS A 17 14.41 23.07 -23.74
C LYS A 17 15.61 22.51 -22.99
N ILE A 18 16.83 22.88 -23.37
CA ILE A 18 18.07 22.46 -22.71
C ILE A 18 18.08 22.93 -21.26
N THR A 19 17.68 24.18 -20.98
CA THR A 19 17.59 24.69 -19.60
C THR A 19 16.61 23.88 -18.75
N ILE A 20 15.44 23.52 -19.29
CA ILE A 20 14.47 22.67 -18.57
C ILE A 20 15.08 21.30 -18.29
N LEU A 21 15.62 20.62 -19.31
CA LEU A 21 16.19 19.27 -19.12
C LEU A 21 17.33 19.26 -18.09
N ARG A 22 18.22 20.26 -18.13
CA ARG A 22 19.26 20.44 -17.12
C ARG A 22 18.69 20.64 -15.74
N LEU A 23 17.68 21.50 -15.59
CA LEU A 23 17.01 21.72 -14.31
C LEU A 23 16.40 20.43 -13.77
N LEU A 24 15.69 19.67 -14.60
CA LEU A 24 15.06 18.40 -14.20
C LEU A 24 16.12 17.37 -13.78
N ALA A 25 17.20 17.23 -14.54
CA ALA A 25 18.30 16.34 -14.19
C ALA A 25 18.95 16.75 -12.86
N ILE A 26 19.19 18.05 -12.65
CA ILE A 26 19.79 18.56 -11.40
C ILE A 26 18.86 18.30 -10.21
N THR A 27 17.56 18.57 -10.32
CA THR A 27 16.64 18.32 -9.19
C THR A 27 16.44 16.83 -8.93
N PHE A 28 16.44 16.00 -9.97
CA PHE A 28 16.37 14.55 -9.82
C PHE A 28 17.59 14.03 -9.07
N LEU A 29 18.79 14.35 -9.57
CA LEU A 29 20.05 13.92 -8.96
C LEU A 29 20.19 14.47 -7.53
N ALA A 30 19.84 15.73 -7.28
CA ALA A 30 19.89 16.30 -5.93
C ALA A 30 19.00 15.53 -4.95
N ASN A 31 17.73 15.28 -5.31
CA ASN A 31 16.81 14.55 -4.43
C ASN A 31 17.20 13.07 -4.28
N PHE A 32 17.68 12.42 -5.35
CA PHE A 32 18.17 11.04 -5.25
C PHE A 32 19.42 10.94 -4.36
N THR A 33 20.36 11.87 -4.47
CA THR A 33 21.52 11.93 -3.57
C THR A 33 21.11 12.15 -2.13
N ILE A 34 20.15 13.04 -1.85
CA ILE A 34 19.62 13.23 -0.48
C ILE A 34 18.98 11.95 0.03
N TYR A 35 18.22 11.23 -0.80
CA TYR A 35 17.68 9.92 -0.45
C TYR A 35 18.79 8.92 -0.07
N LEU A 36 19.87 8.84 -0.86
CA LEU A 36 21.00 7.96 -0.53
C LEU A 36 21.67 8.34 0.79
N LEU A 37 21.99 9.62 0.99
CA LEU A 37 22.64 10.13 2.19
C LEU A 37 21.78 9.95 3.45
N LEU A 38 20.47 10.15 3.31
CA LEU A 38 19.50 9.93 4.39
C LEU A 38 19.47 8.46 4.79
N ASN A 39 19.40 7.53 3.82
CA ASN A 39 19.37 6.10 4.12
C ASN A 39 20.73 5.59 4.64
N LEU A 40 21.84 6.19 4.20
CA LEU A 40 23.17 5.97 4.79
C LEU A 40 23.19 6.43 6.25
N PHE A 41 22.65 7.61 6.56
CA PHE A 41 22.61 8.16 7.91
C PHE A 41 21.81 7.30 8.90
N ILE A 42 20.65 6.77 8.49
CA ILE A 42 19.85 5.87 9.32
C ILE A 42 20.31 4.40 9.26
N GLY A 43 21.36 4.09 8.51
CA GLY A 43 21.89 2.73 8.37
C GLY A 43 20.90 1.74 7.72
N ARG A 44 20.05 2.21 6.79
CA ARG A 44 19.10 1.36 6.06
C ARG A 44 19.80 0.62 4.93
N TYR A 45 19.43 -0.64 4.71
CA TYR A 45 19.88 -1.43 3.57
C TYR A 45 19.77 -0.61 2.27
N PRO A 46 20.82 -0.58 1.42
CA PRO A 46 22.02 -1.43 1.47
C PRO A 46 23.18 -0.91 2.34
N PHE A 47 23.01 0.18 3.08
CA PHE A 47 24.10 0.85 3.81
C PHE A 47 24.30 0.35 5.26
N GLY A 48 23.35 -0.41 5.80
CA GLY A 48 23.43 -0.99 7.15
C GLY A 48 22.32 -2.01 7.40
N ASP A 49 22.15 -2.38 8.66
CA ASP A 49 21.29 -3.50 9.08
C ASP A 49 19.81 -3.16 9.19
N THR A 50 19.44 -1.87 9.15
CA THR A 50 18.03 -1.46 9.20
C THR A 50 17.31 -1.99 7.96
N PRO A 51 16.19 -2.72 8.11
CA PRO A 51 15.47 -3.31 6.99
C PRO A 51 14.99 -2.32 5.92
N VAL A 52 14.98 -2.74 4.65
CA VAL A 52 14.50 -1.92 3.52
C VAL A 52 12.98 -1.75 3.53
N ALA A 53 12.27 -2.77 4.00
CA ALA A 53 10.82 -2.87 4.08
C ALA A 53 10.43 -3.18 5.53
N MET A 54 9.41 -2.47 6.05
CA MET A 54 8.89 -2.68 7.41
C MET A 54 7.36 -2.67 7.37
N GLY A 55 6.72 -3.44 8.26
CA GLY A 55 5.26 -3.56 8.32
C GLY A 55 4.65 -3.97 6.99
N ASP A 56 3.68 -3.21 6.47
CA ASP A 56 3.02 -3.49 5.19
C ASP A 56 4.00 -3.63 4.01
N GLU A 57 5.14 -2.93 4.02
CA GLU A 57 6.12 -3.14 2.96
C GLU A 57 6.74 -4.53 3.02
N ALA A 58 6.99 -5.05 4.22
CA ALA A 58 7.55 -6.38 4.41
C ALA A 58 6.48 -7.46 4.15
N TRP A 59 5.25 -7.24 4.61
CA TRP A 59 4.18 -8.24 4.60
C TRP A 59 3.38 -8.28 3.28
N GLN A 60 3.32 -7.17 2.53
CA GLN A 60 2.55 -7.08 1.27
C GLN A 60 3.42 -6.57 0.11
N PHE A 61 3.99 -5.36 0.22
CA PHE A 61 4.47 -4.67 -0.98
C PHE A 61 5.72 -5.34 -1.57
N LEU A 62 6.72 -5.67 -0.75
CA LEU A 62 7.92 -6.35 -1.21
C LEU A 62 7.60 -7.76 -1.77
N PRO A 63 6.75 -8.59 -1.12
CA PRO A 63 6.22 -9.81 -1.73
C PRO A 63 5.55 -9.60 -3.09
N PHE A 64 4.69 -8.59 -3.26
CA PHE A 64 4.09 -8.29 -4.56
C PHE A 64 5.13 -7.89 -5.61
N TYR A 65 6.19 -7.18 -5.23
CA TYR A 65 7.32 -6.91 -6.14
C TYR A 65 8.08 -8.19 -6.52
N GLY A 66 8.21 -9.14 -5.58
CA GLY A 66 8.74 -10.48 -5.85
C GLY A 66 7.89 -11.23 -6.87
N ASP A 67 6.57 -11.25 -6.68
CA ASP A 67 5.64 -11.92 -7.59
C ASP A 67 5.56 -11.21 -8.96
N LEU A 68 5.72 -9.88 -9.01
CA LEU A 68 5.86 -9.16 -10.29
C LEU A 68 7.13 -9.57 -11.02
N TRP A 69 8.24 -9.74 -10.30
CA TRP A 69 9.49 -10.23 -10.88
C TRP A 69 9.29 -11.62 -11.51
N GLU A 70 8.60 -12.52 -10.82
CA GLU A 70 8.24 -13.85 -11.33
C GLU A 70 7.37 -13.79 -12.59
N THR A 71 6.38 -12.91 -12.58
CA THR A 71 5.49 -12.68 -13.72
C THR A 71 6.26 -12.21 -14.95
N LEU A 72 7.21 -11.27 -14.77
CA LEU A 72 8.05 -10.76 -15.85
C LEU A 72 9.03 -11.82 -16.38
N ARG A 73 9.27 -12.90 -15.63
CA ARG A 73 10.14 -14.03 -16.01
C ARG A 73 9.37 -15.25 -16.52
N GLY A 74 8.04 -15.16 -16.61
CA GLY A 74 7.22 -16.22 -17.18
C GLY A 74 6.96 -17.39 -16.24
N ASN A 75 6.99 -17.14 -14.92
CA ASN A 75 6.57 -18.14 -13.94
C ASN A 75 5.14 -18.63 -14.26
N PRO A 76 4.90 -19.95 -14.41
CA PRO A 76 3.62 -20.48 -14.85
C PRO A 76 2.49 -20.33 -13.83
N TYR A 77 2.82 -20.09 -12.56
CA TYR A 77 1.87 -20.00 -11.46
C TYR A 77 1.30 -18.60 -11.25
N THR A 78 1.84 -17.57 -11.89
CA THR A 78 1.39 -16.19 -11.69
C THR A 78 1.32 -15.40 -12.98
N SER A 79 0.32 -14.52 -13.05
CA SER A 79 0.08 -13.62 -14.18
C SER A 79 -0.48 -12.30 -13.68
N LEU A 80 -0.59 -11.29 -14.55
CA LEU A 80 -1.21 -10.00 -14.18
C LEU A 80 -2.66 -10.12 -13.68
N PHE A 81 -3.37 -11.19 -14.05
CA PHE A 81 -4.80 -11.35 -13.80
C PHE A 81 -5.11 -12.37 -12.70
N PHE A 82 -4.27 -13.38 -12.51
CA PHE A 82 -4.50 -14.50 -11.58
C PHE A 82 -3.18 -15.03 -11.05
N SER A 83 -3.13 -15.46 -9.79
CA SER A 83 -1.93 -16.04 -9.16
C SER A 83 -2.27 -17.22 -8.27
N TRP A 84 -1.56 -18.33 -8.49
CA TRP A 84 -1.52 -19.52 -7.63
C TRP A 84 -0.48 -19.40 -6.51
N ASN A 85 0.40 -18.39 -6.57
CA ASN A 85 1.41 -18.10 -5.54
C ASN A 85 0.81 -17.58 -4.21
N ALA A 86 -0.53 -17.50 -4.11
CA ALA A 86 -1.24 -17.09 -2.92
C ALA A 86 -2.64 -17.69 -2.88
N GLY A 87 -3.15 -17.93 -1.67
CA GLY A 87 -4.58 -18.14 -1.41
C GLY A 87 -5.21 -19.32 -2.14
N MET A 88 -4.41 -20.35 -2.49
CA MET A 88 -4.87 -21.49 -3.31
C MET A 88 -5.36 -21.10 -4.72
N GLY A 89 -4.97 -19.92 -5.23
CA GLY A 89 -5.41 -19.39 -6.53
C GLY A 89 -6.38 -18.23 -6.38
N VAL A 90 -5.89 -17.00 -6.57
CA VAL A 90 -6.67 -15.77 -6.39
C VAL A 90 -6.62 -14.83 -7.61
N PRO A 91 -7.70 -14.06 -7.88
CA PRO A 91 -7.67 -12.99 -8.87
C PRO A 91 -6.68 -11.89 -8.44
N ARG A 92 -5.76 -11.52 -9.32
CA ARG A 92 -4.61 -10.64 -9.02
C ARG A 92 -4.72 -9.23 -9.61
N ILE A 93 -5.65 -8.99 -10.53
CA ILE A 93 -5.75 -7.67 -11.21
C ILE A 93 -5.98 -6.51 -10.22
N GLY A 94 -6.74 -6.76 -9.15
CA GLY A 94 -6.96 -5.79 -8.09
C GLY A 94 -5.68 -5.45 -7.34
N ASP A 95 -4.88 -6.46 -6.98
CA ASP A 95 -3.62 -6.30 -6.26
C ASP A 95 -2.60 -5.59 -7.12
N TYR A 96 -2.56 -5.94 -8.41
CA TYR A 96 -1.71 -5.26 -9.38
C TYR A 96 -2.03 -3.76 -9.42
N ALA A 97 -3.31 -3.39 -9.59
CA ALA A 97 -3.71 -1.98 -9.65
C ALA A 97 -3.51 -1.23 -8.33
N THR A 98 -3.53 -1.93 -7.20
CA THR A 98 -3.40 -1.35 -5.85
C THR A 98 -1.93 -1.17 -5.45
N TYR A 99 -1.09 -2.17 -5.73
CA TYR A 99 0.27 -2.27 -5.18
C TYR A 99 1.39 -2.15 -6.22
N LEU A 100 1.11 -2.43 -7.49
CA LEU A 100 2.12 -2.56 -8.56
C LEU A 100 1.79 -1.71 -9.80
N GLY A 101 0.87 -0.76 -9.66
CA GLY A 101 0.42 0.10 -10.74
C GLY A 101 1.54 0.99 -11.31
N GLY A 102 1.36 1.37 -12.58
CA GLY A 102 2.23 2.32 -13.26
C GLY A 102 3.60 1.77 -13.68
N PRO A 103 4.50 2.65 -14.14
CA PRO A 103 5.74 2.22 -14.80
C PRO A 103 6.89 1.90 -13.83
N PHE A 104 6.89 2.43 -12.60
CA PHE A 104 8.00 2.27 -11.67
C PHE A 104 8.20 0.84 -11.16
N PRO A 105 7.15 0.08 -10.80
CA PRO A 105 7.31 -1.30 -10.33
C PRO A 105 7.98 -2.21 -11.37
N LEU A 106 7.78 -1.97 -12.66
CA LEU A 106 8.40 -2.74 -13.76
C LEU A 106 9.93 -2.71 -13.74
N LEU A 107 10.55 -1.69 -13.12
CA LEU A 107 12.00 -1.59 -12.97
C LEU A 107 12.57 -2.75 -12.14
N VAL A 108 11.74 -3.48 -11.38
CA VAL A 108 12.18 -4.67 -10.63
C VAL A 108 12.79 -5.73 -11.56
N GLY A 109 12.30 -5.83 -12.80
CA GLY A 109 12.79 -6.79 -13.79
C GLY A 109 14.24 -6.53 -14.25
N LEU A 110 14.79 -5.33 -13.99
CA LEU A 110 16.18 -4.97 -14.30
C LEU A 110 17.18 -5.57 -13.30
N PHE A 111 16.70 -6.09 -12.16
CA PHE A 111 17.54 -6.63 -11.10
C PHE A 111 17.43 -8.16 -11.05
N PRO A 112 18.53 -8.87 -10.71
CA PRO A 112 18.45 -10.27 -10.30
C PRO A 112 17.59 -10.42 -9.03
N LYS A 113 16.86 -11.55 -8.90
CA LYS A 113 15.97 -11.81 -7.74
C LYS A 113 16.69 -11.71 -6.39
N LYS A 114 17.98 -12.11 -6.33
CA LYS A 114 18.83 -11.96 -5.13
C LYS A 114 19.05 -10.54 -4.65
N TYR A 115 18.78 -9.55 -5.50
CA TYR A 115 18.86 -8.12 -5.18
C TYR A 115 17.47 -7.48 -5.17
N LEU A 116 16.40 -8.23 -4.91
CA LEU A 116 15.02 -7.71 -4.87
C LEU A 116 14.88 -6.52 -3.92
N GLY A 117 15.49 -6.58 -2.73
CA GLY A 117 15.48 -5.46 -1.78
C GLY A 117 16.23 -4.24 -2.28
N LEU A 118 17.33 -4.44 -3.02
CA LEU A 118 18.06 -3.33 -3.64
C LEU A 118 17.24 -2.71 -4.77
N ALA A 119 16.55 -3.53 -5.56
CA ALA A 119 15.60 -3.07 -6.57
C ALA A 119 14.51 -2.21 -5.91
N TYR A 120 13.89 -2.72 -4.85
CA TYR A 120 12.85 -2.03 -4.08
C TYR A 120 13.35 -0.70 -3.50
N PHE A 121 14.55 -0.68 -2.93
CA PHE A 121 15.26 0.52 -2.46
C PHE A 121 15.43 1.55 -3.59
N CYS A 122 16.02 1.13 -4.72
CA CYS A 122 16.26 2.01 -5.85
C CYS A 122 14.96 2.57 -6.43
N ILE A 123 13.92 1.75 -6.57
CA ILE A 123 12.60 2.17 -7.09
C ILE A 123 11.97 3.21 -6.17
N LYS A 124 12.00 2.99 -4.85
CA LYS A 124 11.52 3.96 -3.85
C LYS A 124 12.25 5.31 -4.00
N GLY A 125 13.58 5.29 -4.07
CA GLY A 125 14.39 6.50 -4.29
C GLY A 125 14.08 7.22 -5.60
N ILE A 126 13.92 6.47 -6.70
CA ILE A 126 13.56 7.02 -8.01
C ILE A 126 12.18 7.70 -7.96
N LYS A 127 11.20 7.10 -7.28
CA LYS A 127 9.86 7.69 -7.13
C LYS A 127 9.92 9.01 -6.34
N ILE A 128 10.64 9.05 -5.22
CA ILE A 128 10.82 10.27 -4.41
C ILE A 128 11.52 11.38 -5.22
N ALA A 129 12.61 11.04 -5.91
CA ALA A 129 13.35 11.99 -6.75
C ALA A 129 12.49 12.50 -7.94
N THR A 130 11.63 11.63 -8.48
CA THR A 130 10.67 12.01 -9.53
C THR A 130 9.62 12.96 -8.98
N ALA A 131 9.11 12.77 -7.76
CA ALA A 131 8.12 13.66 -7.16
C ALA A 131 8.66 15.09 -7.00
N GLY A 132 9.88 15.25 -6.47
CA GLY A 132 10.56 16.55 -6.40
C GLY A 132 10.80 17.16 -7.79
N THR A 133 11.17 16.34 -8.77
CA THR A 133 11.41 16.79 -10.15
C THR A 133 10.12 17.22 -10.85
N ALA A 134 9.01 16.52 -10.63
CA ALA A 134 7.69 16.88 -11.12
C ALA A 134 7.21 18.20 -10.52
N PHE A 135 7.43 18.42 -9.22
CA PHE A 135 7.21 19.71 -8.58
C PHE A 135 8.05 20.82 -9.22
N SER A 136 9.35 20.58 -9.43
CA SER A 136 10.25 21.54 -10.08
C SER A 136 9.81 21.88 -11.51
N LEU A 137 9.34 20.89 -12.27
CA LEU A 137 8.77 21.07 -13.61
C LEU A 137 7.55 21.99 -13.56
N LEU A 138 6.59 21.71 -12.67
CA LEU A 138 5.41 22.55 -12.48
C LEU A 138 5.82 23.99 -12.11
N ALA A 139 6.70 24.14 -11.12
CA ALA A 139 7.20 25.41 -10.64
C ALA A 139 7.84 26.24 -11.77
N PHE A 140 8.66 25.60 -12.61
CA PHE A 140 9.27 26.25 -13.78
C PHE A 140 8.23 26.69 -14.81
N ARG A 141 7.16 25.91 -14.99
CA ARG A 141 6.08 26.26 -15.92
C ARG A 141 5.18 27.39 -15.42
N LEU A 142 5.04 27.52 -14.10
CA LEU A 142 4.33 28.64 -13.49
C LEU A 142 5.15 29.94 -13.56
N VAL A 143 6.45 29.87 -13.27
CA VAL A 143 7.37 31.02 -13.35
C VAL A 143 8.73 30.58 -13.88
N PRO A 144 8.99 30.75 -15.20
CA PRO A 144 10.29 30.47 -15.77
C PRO A 144 11.35 31.37 -15.13
N SER A 145 12.32 30.77 -14.45
CA SER A 145 13.32 31.49 -13.65
C SER A 145 14.68 30.82 -13.79
N ASN A 146 15.74 31.63 -13.80
CA ASN A 146 17.14 31.15 -13.76
C ASN A 146 17.60 30.86 -12.31
N LYS A 147 16.68 30.81 -11.34
CA LYS A 147 16.98 30.57 -9.92
C LYS A 147 17.03 29.06 -9.60
N THR A 148 17.95 28.33 -10.22
CA THR A 148 18.11 26.86 -10.06
C THR A 148 18.12 26.41 -8.59
N LEU A 149 18.80 27.13 -7.71
CA LEU A 149 18.89 26.77 -6.29
C LEU A 149 17.53 26.82 -5.56
N GLY A 150 16.63 27.74 -5.93
CA GLY A 150 15.28 27.78 -5.37
C GLY A 150 14.43 26.59 -5.80
N HIS A 151 14.62 26.13 -7.04
CA HIS A 151 13.99 24.90 -7.52
C HIS A 151 14.48 23.66 -6.76
N ILE A 152 15.80 23.56 -6.53
CA ILE A 152 16.37 22.45 -5.75
C ILE A 152 15.74 22.43 -4.35
N ILE A 153 15.81 23.53 -3.61
CA ILE A 153 15.31 23.59 -2.22
C ILE A 153 13.83 23.23 -2.12
N PHE A 154 12.97 23.85 -2.93
CA PHE A 154 11.53 23.57 -2.83
C PHE A 154 11.15 22.21 -3.39
N SER A 155 11.91 21.67 -4.36
CA SER A 155 11.75 20.27 -4.77
C SER A 155 12.12 19.30 -3.65
N THR A 156 13.16 19.61 -2.87
CA THR A 156 13.59 18.82 -1.71
C THR A 156 12.60 18.91 -0.57
N ILE A 157 12.10 20.11 -0.24
CA ILE A 157 11.02 20.29 0.76
C ILE A 157 9.81 19.44 0.40
N TYR A 158 9.42 19.42 -0.87
CA TYR A 158 8.27 18.62 -1.30
C TYR A 158 8.56 17.11 -1.22
N ALA A 159 9.70 16.67 -1.76
CA ALA A 159 10.10 15.26 -1.83
C ALA A 159 10.44 14.64 -0.46
N PHE A 160 10.81 15.44 0.53
CA PHE A 160 11.17 14.99 1.89
C PHE A 160 10.35 15.71 2.97
N SER A 161 9.09 16.00 2.64
CA SER A 161 8.12 16.55 3.58
C SER A 161 7.78 15.57 4.70
N GLY A 162 7.13 16.05 5.77
CA GLY A 162 6.68 15.20 6.88
C GLY A 162 5.83 14.04 6.42
N TRP A 163 4.90 14.29 5.49
CA TRP A 163 4.11 13.24 4.86
C TRP A 163 4.98 12.19 4.17
N THR A 164 6.04 12.60 3.47
CA THR A 164 6.91 11.61 2.82
C THR A 164 7.66 10.78 3.86
N ILE A 165 8.22 11.42 4.88
CA ILE A 165 9.05 10.78 5.91
C ILE A 165 8.23 9.83 6.79
N GLU A 166 7.07 10.27 7.30
CA GLU A 166 6.27 9.51 8.26
C GLU A 166 5.31 8.53 7.58
N ILE A 167 4.78 8.90 6.41
CA ILE A 167 3.69 8.15 5.78
C ILE A 167 4.18 7.34 4.57
N ALA A 168 4.85 7.97 3.61
CA ALA A 168 5.13 7.37 2.30
C ALA A 168 6.43 6.55 2.23
N MET A 169 7.44 6.86 3.06
CA MET A 169 8.72 6.15 3.06
C MET A 169 8.59 4.68 3.51
N VAL A 170 7.59 4.38 4.31
CA VAL A 170 7.20 3.00 4.70
C VAL A 170 5.99 2.51 3.90
N ARG A 171 5.60 3.19 2.82
CA ARG A 171 4.49 2.79 1.92
C ARG A 171 4.76 3.24 0.49
N ILE A 172 5.63 2.49 -0.21
CA ILE A 172 6.10 2.83 -1.57
C ILE A 172 4.97 3.19 -2.56
N ILE A 173 3.79 2.59 -2.40
CA ILE A 173 2.63 2.75 -3.28
C ILE A 173 2.01 4.15 -3.20
N TRP A 174 2.15 4.85 -2.08
CA TRP A 174 1.54 6.18 -1.91
C TRP A 174 2.38 7.30 -2.53
N ILE A 175 3.67 7.05 -2.78
CA ILE A 175 4.57 8.02 -3.42
C ILE A 175 4.06 8.40 -4.82
N ASP A 176 3.28 7.55 -5.48
CA ASP A 176 2.67 7.86 -6.78
C ASP A 176 1.75 9.08 -6.71
N GLY A 177 0.99 9.28 -5.62
CA GLY A 177 0.18 10.48 -5.40
C GLY A 177 1.02 11.75 -5.30
N LEU A 178 2.19 11.66 -4.65
CA LEU A 178 3.16 12.75 -4.54
C LEU A 178 3.75 13.13 -5.92
N ILE A 179 3.92 12.15 -6.83
CA ILE A 179 4.31 12.43 -8.22
C ILE A 179 3.12 13.00 -9.01
N ALA A 180 1.93 12.43 -8.82
CA ALA A 180 0.73 12.76 -9.57
C ALA A 180 0.28 14.20 -9.35
N LEU A 181 0.25 14.70 -8.11
CA LEU A 181 -0.28 16.02 -7.79
C LEU A 181 0.34 17.18 -8.60
N PRO A 182 1.67 17.35 -8.66
CA PRO A 182 2.28 18.39 -9.49
C PRO A 182 2.03 18.16 -11.00
N LEU A 183 1.99 16.91 -11.46
CA LEU A 183 1.78 16.59 -12.88
C LEU A 183 0.32 16.82 -13.33
N ILE A 184 -0.67 16.44 -12.52
CA ILE A 184 -2.09 16.70 -12.77
C ILE A 184 -2.35 18.21 -12.69
N THR A 185 -1.73 18.92 -11.75
CA THR A 185 -1.80 20.38 -11.70
C THR A 185 -1.26 21.01 -12.98
N LEU A 186 -0.14 20.51 -13.51
CA LEU A 186 0.42 20.93 -14.79
C LEU A 186 -0.53 20.62 -15.96
N ALA A 187 -1.16 19.45 -15.97
CA ALA A 187 -2.18 19.04 -16.94
C ALA A 187 -3.40 19.99 -16.90
N GLY A 188 -3.81 20.43 -15.72
CA GLY A 188 -4.86 21.43 -15.51
C GLY A 188 -4.47 22.80 -16.07
N ILE A 189 -3.25 23.28 -15.78
CA ILE A 189 -2.73 24.53 -16.35
C ILE A 189 -2.73 24.47 -17.89
N TRP A 190 -2.27 23.37 -18.48
CA TRP A 190 -2.31 23.17 -19.93
C TRP A 190 -3.73 23.17 -20.49
N SER A 191 -4.67 22.54 -19.78
CA SER A 191 -6.09 22.51 -20.15
C SER A 191 -6.71 23.91 -20.13
N ILE A 192 -6.45 24.71 -19.10
CA ILE A 192 -6.89 26.12 -19.02
C ILE A 192 -6.36 26.96 -20.19
N HIS A 193 -5.19 26.63 -20.72
CA HIS A 193 -4.56 27.35 -21.83
C HIS A 193 -4.85 26.75 -23.22
N ASN A 194 -5.70 25.71 -23.30
CA ASN A 194 -5.92 24.92 -24.51
C ASN A 194 -4.61 24.42 -25.17
N LYS A 195 -3.70 23.89 -24.35
CA LYS A 195 -2.41 23.35 -24.80
C LYS A 195 -2.29 21.90 -24.39
N ARG A 196 -1.53 21.12 -25.17
CA ARG A 196 -1.04 19.78 -24.80
C ARG A 196 -2.13 18.83 -24.27
N ARG A 197 -3.32 18.86 -24.88
CA ARG A 197 -4.50 18.15 -24.41
C ARG A 197 -4.28 16.64 -24.26
N LEU A 198 -3.70 16.00 -25.28
CA LEU A 198 -3.37 14.57 -25.24
C LEU A 198 -2.37 14.23 -24.12
N LEU A 199 -1.37 15.07 -23.89
CA LEU A 199 -0.40 14.85 -22.81
C LEU A 199 -1.05 15.03 -21.43
N SER A 200 -2.02 15.96 -21.30
CA SER A 200 -2.82 16.08 -20.08
C SER A 200 -3.62 14.80 -19.80
N ILE A 201 -4.27 14.24 -20.82
CA ILE A 201 -5.02 12.97 -20.72
C ILE A 201 -4.07 11.83 -20.30
N ALA A 202 -2.93 11.69 -20.98
CA ALA A 202 -1.95 10.66 -20.69
C ALA A 202 -1.40 10.76 -19.26
N ILE A 203 -1.05 11.96 -18.79
CA ILE A 203 -0.58 12.18 -17.41
C ILE A 203 -1.63 11.72 -16.38
N ILE A 204 -2.90 12.04 -16.61
CA ILE A 204 -3.98 11.66 -15.69
C ILE A 204 -4.18 10.13 -15.73
N CYS A 205 -4.16 9.52 -16.92
CA CYS A 205 -4.20 8.06 -17.06
C CYS A 205 -3.06 7.38 -16.30
N PHE A 206 -1.81 7.83 -16.48
CA PHE A 206 -0.65 7.28 -15.77
C PHE A 206 -0.77 7.46 -14.25
N ALA A 207 -1.24 8.61 -13.77
CA ALA A 207 -1.43 8.83 -12.35
C ALA A 207 -2.44 7.85 -11.74
N TRP A 208 -3.59 7.66 -12.39
CA TRP A 208 -4.64 6.75 -11.92
C TRP A 208 -4.28 5.27 -12.09
N TRP A 209 -3.51 4.92 -13.13
CA TRP A 209 -2.93 3.58 -13.27
C TRP A 209 -1.89 3.31 -12.18
N SER A 210 -1.08 4.29 -11.79
CA SER A 210 -0.05 4.12 -10.76
C SER A 210 -0.62 3.72 -9.41
N ASN A 211 -1.60 4.48 -8.90
CA ASN A 211 -2.29 4.16 -7.66
C ASN A 211 -3.58 4.97 -7.58
N TYR A 212 -4.73 4.34 -7.84
CA TYR A 212 -6.03 5.04 -7.89
C TYR A 212 -6.36 5.78 -6.60
N TYR A 213 -5.97 5.23 -5.45
CA TYR A 213 -6.29 5.76 -4.13
C TYR A 213 -5.64 7.14 -3.91
N THR A 214 -4.32 7.25 -4.08
CA THR A 214 -3.62 8.53 -3.94
C THR A 214 -3.77 9.44 -5.17
N ALA A 215 -4.05 8.87 -6.35
CA ALA A 215 -4.37 9.63 -7.55
C ALA A 215 -5.69 10.40 -7.42
N TYR A 216 -6.69 9.84 -6.74
CA TYR A 216 -7.92 10.56 -6.40
C TYR A 216 -7.61 11.80 -5.56
N MET A 217 -6.88 11.64 -4.45
CA MET A 217 -6.48 12.75 -3.57
C MET A 217 -5.67 13.81 -4.33
N ALA A 218 -4.73 13.37 -5.17
CA ALA A 218 -3.94 14.25 -6.02
C ALA A 218 -4.79 14.99 -7.06
N SER A 219 -5.81 14.33 -7.62
CA SER A 219 -6.74 14.92 -8.59
C SER A 219 -7.60 15.99 -7.94
N LEU A 220 -8.11 15.74 -6.73
CA LEU A 220 -8.89 16.71 -5.96
C LEU A 220 -8.03 17.92 -5.57
N GLY A 221 -6.82 17.70 -5.04
CA GLY A 221 -5.88 18.77 -4.72
C GLY A 221 -5.50 19.60 -5.96
N ALA A 222 -5.18 18.94 -7.08
CA ALA A 222 -4.90 19.64 -8.33
C ALA A 222 -6.10 20.45 -8.83
N ALA A 223 -7.31 19.89 -8.74
CA ALA A 223 -8.54 20.58 -9.13
C ALA A 223 -8.78 21.84 -8.30
N LEU A 224 -8.65 21.76 -6.97
CA LEU A 224 -8.75 22.92 -6.08
C LEU A 224 -7.72 24.00 -6.46
N PHE A 225 -6.45 23.62 -6.67
CA PHE A 225 -5.42 24.55 -7.10
C PHE A 225 -5.73 25.20 -8.46
N VAL A 226 -6.20 24.41 -9.44
CA VAL A 226 -6.51 24.85 -10.81
C VAL A 226 -7.73 25.79 -10.83
N LEU A 227 -8.79 25.46 -10.10
CA LEU A 227 -9.96 26.33 -9.90
C LEU A 227 -9.52 27.66 -9.29
N PHE A 228 -8.69 27.56 -8.25
CA PHE A 228 -8.17 28.67 -7.50
C PHE A 228 -7.35 29.66 -8.35
N ILE A 229 -6.32 29.17 -9.06
CA ILE A 229 -5.49 30.04 -9.92
C ILE A 229 -6.30 30.65 -11.07
N THR A 230 -7.33 29.93 -11.54
CA THR A 230 -8.20 30.39 -12.62
C THR A 230 -9.11 31.51 -12.12
N ALA A 231 -9.69 31.36 -10.92
CA ALA A 231 -10.49 32.38 -10.27
C ALA A 231 -9.70 33.68 -10.08
N ALA A 232 -8.46 33.58 -9.58
CA ALA A 232 -7.57 34.72 -9.36
C ALA A 232 -7.01 35.36 -10.66
N SER A 233 -7.19 34.72 -11.82
CA SER A 233 -6.70 35.25 -13.10
C SER A 233 -7.56 36.39 -13.65
N SER A 234 -6.96 37.26 -14.48
CA SER A 234 -7.65 38.36 -15.19
C SER A 234 -8.42 37.92 -16.44
N ARG A 235 -8.63 36.62 -16.65
CA ARG A 235 -9.32 36.12 -17.86
C ARG A 235 -10.82 36.42 -17.82
N PRO A 236 -11.49 36.55 -18.98
CA PRO A 236 -12.95 36.58 -19.04
C PRO A 236 -13.57 35.31 -18.45
N LEU A 237 -14.72 35.44 -17.77
CA LEU A 237 -15.40 34.33 -17.10
C LEU A 237 -15.67 33.14 -18.04
N LYS A 238 -16.13 33.41 -19.27
CA LYS A 238 -16.33 32.40 -20.32
C LYS A 238 -15.07 31.54 -20.56
N ASN A 239 -13.90 32.16 -20.64
CA ASN A 239 -12.63 31.45 -20.86
C ASN A 239 -12.18 30.68 -19.61
N LYS A 240 -12.53 31.16 -18.41
CA LYS A 240 -12.32 30.42 -17.16
C LYS A 240 -13.12 29.12 -17.16
N ILE A 241 -14.44 29.23 -17.40
CA ILE A 241 -15.36 28.08 -17.42
C ILE A 241 -14.95 27.06 -18.48
N ILE A 242 -14.69 27.50 -19.72
CA ILE A 242 -14.24 26.60 -20.81
C ILE A 242 -12.92 25.89 -20.43
N GLY A 243 -12.00 26.60 -19.78
CA GLY A 243 -10.73 26.01 -19.32
C GLY A 243 -10.93 24.92 -18.28
N ILE A 244 -11.82 25.15 -17.32
CA ILE A 244 -12.18 24.20 -16.25
C ILE A 244 -12.90 22.98 -16.84
N LEU A 245 -13.91 23.20 -17.68
CA LEU A 245 -14.63 22.10 -18.35
C LEU A 245 -13.68 21.25 -19.20
N ARG A 246 -12.74 21.88 -19.91
CA ARG A 246 -11.72 21.13 -20.66
C ARG A 246 -10.85 20.28 -19.74
N PHE A 247 -10.47 20.80 -18.56
CA PHE A 247 -9.71 20.02 -17.60
C PHE A 247 -10.53 18.82 -17.08
N ALA A 248 -11.80 19.04 -16.73
CA ALA A 248 -12.71 17.97 -16.30
C ALA A 248 -12.87 16.88 -17.39
N ILE A 249 -13.11 17.27 -18.65
CA ILE A 249 -13.21 16.33 -19.77
C ILE A 249 -11.91 15.56 -19.97
N ASN A 250 -10.75 16.23 -19.94
CA ASN A 250 -9.47 15.55 -20.04
C ASN A 250 -9.24 14.59 -18.87
N GLY A 251 -9.71 14.94 -17.68
CA GLY A 251 -9.69 14.09 -16.49
C GLY A 251 -10.51 12.83 -16.68
N ILE A 252 -11.78 12.96 -17.06
CA ILE A 252 -12.68 11.83 -17.31
C ILE A 252 -12.09 10.88 -18.36
N ILE A 253 -11.62 11.42 -19.49
CA ILE A 253 -11.01 10.59 -20.54
C ILE A 253 -9.72 9.92 -20.04
N GLY A 254 -8.90 10.64 -19.27
CA GLY A 254 -7.67 10.12 -18.67
C GLY A 254 -7.93 8.93 -17.74
N VAL A 255 -8.84 9.09 -16.78
CA VAL A 255 -9.24 8.03 -15.84
C VAL A 255 -9.87 6.85 -16.58
N SER A 256 -10.77 7.13 -17.53
CA SER A 256 -11.47 6.08 -18.29
C SER A 256 -10.54 5.30 -19.24
N SER A 257 -9.37 5.87 -19.60
CA SER A 257 -8.38 5.18 -20.44
C SER A 257 -7.69 4.00 -19.75
N CYS A 258 -7.71 3.93 -18.41
CA CYS A 258 -7.21 2.78 -17.65
C CYS A 258 -8.34 1.97 -16.98
N ALA A 259 -9.57 2.08 -17.47
CA ALA A 259 -10.74 1.36 -16.95
C ALA A 259 -10.60 -0.17 -16.97
N ILE A 260 -9.78 -0.74 -17.86
CA ILE A 260 -9.47 -2.18 -17.89
C ILE A 260 -8.87 -2.67 -16.56
N LEU A 261 -8.22 -1.78 -15.81
CA LEU A 261 -7.72 -2.05 -14.47
C LEU A 261 -8.72 -1.55 -13.43
N LEU A 262 -9.19 -0.30 -13.54
CA LEU A 262 -10.01 0.31 -12.49
C LEU A 262 -11.37 -0.36 -12.26
N VAL A 263 -12.04 -0.82 -13.33
CA VAL A 263 -13.35 -1.46 -13.22
C VAL A 263 -13.27 -2.81 -12.48
N PRO A 264 -12.43 -3.78 -12.88
CA PRO A 264 -12.29 -5.01 -12.12
C PRO A 264 -11.77 -4.77 -10.70
N THR A 265 -10.85 -3.82 -10.49
CA THR A 265 -10.39 -3.45 -9.14
C THR A 265 -11.52 -2.90 -8.28
N PHE A 266 -12.37 -2.01 -8.81
CA PHE A 266 -13.52 -1.48 -8.09
C PHE A 266 -14.48 -2.58 -7.65
N LEU A 267 -14.78 -3.53 -8.55
CA LEU A 267 -15.64 -4.67 -8.23
C LEU A 267 -14.98 -5.58 -7.18
N ALA A 268 -13.68 -5.85 -7.30
CA ALA A 268 -12.94 -6.65 -6.33
C ALA A 268 -12.92 -6.01 -4.94
N VAL A 269 -12.66 -4.70 -4.84
CA VAL A 269 -12.71 -3.96 -3.56
C VAL A 269 -14.13 -4.01 -2.96
N ASN A 270 -15.17 -3.82 -3.78
CA ASN A 270 -16.54 -3.82 -3.31
C ASN A 270 -17.04 -5.20 -2.87
N GLN A 271 -16.48 -6.28 -3.44
CA GLN A 271 -16.78 -7.67 -3.07
C GLN A 271 -15.86 -8.18 -1.95
N SER A 272 -14.74 -7.52 -1.72
CA SER A 272 -13.79 -7.88 -0.66
C SER A 272 -14.35 -7.57 0.72
N ILE A 273 -13.64 -8.06 1.73
CA ILE A 273 -14.08 -7.99 3.11
C ILE A 273 -14.03 -6.55 3.62
N SER A 274 -15.18 -6.06 4.09
CA SER A 274 -15.33 -4.75 4.70
C SER A 274 -14.82 -4.78 6.14
N ILE A 275 -13.92 -3.84 6.46
CA ILE A 275 -13.49 -3.56 7.83
C ILE A 275 -14.05 -2.19 8.19
N ALA A 276 -14.61 -2.07 9.39
CA ALA A 276 -14.96 -0.76 9.92
C ALA A 276 -13.70 0.11 10.01
N GLY A 277 -13.70 1.23 9.28
CA GLY A 277 -12.60 2.18 9.31
C GLY A 277 -12.36 2.76 10.71
N ALA A 278 -11.20 3.39 10.91
CA ALA A 278 -10.88 4.00 12.19
C ALA A 278 -11.93 5.07 12.56
N LYS A 279 -12.26 5.21 13.84
CA LYS A 279 -13.14 6.33 14.26
C LYS A 279 -12.47 7.66 13.91
N PHE A 280 -13.26 8.64 13.48
CA PHE A 280 -12.73 9.96 13.22
C PHE A 280 -12.34 10.63 14.53
N GLU A 281 -11.04 10.85 14.70
CA GLU A 281 -10.50 11.67 15.78
C GLU A 281 -10.03 12.99 15.18
N GLN A 282 -10.54 14.10 15.70
CA GLN A 282 -10.11 15.42 15.26
C GLN A 282 -8.62 15.61 15.59
N PRO A 283 -7.78 16.06 14.64
CA PRO A 283 -6.37 16.24 14.91
C PRO A 283 -6.16 17.42 15.86
N SER A 284 -5.07 17.39 16.64
CA SER A 284 -4.70 18.50 17.50
C SER A 284 -4.22 19.67 16.66
N VAL A 285 -4.81 20.85 16.88
CA VAL A 285 -4.36 22.10 16.22
C VAL A 285 -2.91 22.37 16.58
N LEU A 286 -2.54 22.18 17.86
CA LEU A 286 -1.18 22.39 18.33
C LEU A 286 -0.21 21.43 17.63
N ASN A 287 -0.48 20.12 17.64
CA ASN A 287 0.37 19.14 16.96
C ASN A 287 0.47 19.42 15.46
N SER A 288 -0.62 19.84 14.82
CA SER A 288 -0.60 20.23 13.41
C SER A 288 0.33 21.42 13.13
N VAL A 289 0.37 22.43 14.03
CA VAL A 289 1.30 23.55 13.92
C VAL A 289 2.74 23.10 14.23
N HIS A 290 2.96 22.23 15.21
CA HIS A 290 4.27 21.62 15.51
C HIS A 290 4.83 20.91 14.26
N SER A 291 3.99 20.08 13.63
CA SER A 291 4.36 19.28 12.48
C SER A 291 4.94 20.13 11.33
N LEU A 292 4.54 21.39 11.15
CA LEU A 292 5.11 22.29 10.14
C LEU A 292 6.64 22.47 10.27
N TYR A 293 7.14 22.50 11.51
CA TYR A 293 8.55 22.71 11.84
C TYR A 293 9.33 21.39 11.98
N GLY A 294 8.62 20.27 12.19
CA GLY A 294 9.17 18.94 12.45
C GLY A 294 9.13 18.60 13.93
N ASP A 295 9.80 17.52 14.33
CA ASP A 295 10.06 17.08 15.72
C ASP A 295 9.02 16.19 16.40
N ILE A 296 7.84 16.04 15.81
CA ILE A 296 6.81 15.16 16.36
C ILE A 296 6.52 14.04 15.38
N PHE A 297 6.26 12.85 15.90
CA PHE A 297 5.70 11.77 15.11
C PHE A 297 4.18 11.96 15.08
N SER A 298 3.65 12.43 13.94
CA SER A 298 2.23 12.81 13.80
C SER A 298 1.36 11.61 13.42
N TYR A 299 1.93 10.63 12.72
CA TYR A 299 1.20 9.42 12.32
C TYR A 299 0.78 8.58 13.54
N PRO A 300 -0.42 7.94 13.54
CA PRO A 300 -1.50 8.06 12.56
C PRO A 300 -2.50 9.19 12.86
N LYS A 301 -2.41 9.82 14.04
CA LYS A 301 -3.47 10.64 14.65
C LYS A 301 -3.52 12.09 14.19
N ASP A 302 -2.40 12.63 13.72
CA ASP A 302 -2.27 14.06 13.39
C ASP A 302 -1.74 14.26 11.96
N LEU A 303 -1.75 15.53 11.53
CA LEU A 303 -1.30 15.96 10.21
C LEU A 303 0.24 15.93 10.09
N SER A 304 0.80 15.01 9.31
CA SER A 304 2.24 15.00 8.97
C SER A 304 2.56 16.04 7.87
N ILE A 305 2.77 17.31 8.23
CA ILE A 305 2.89 18.44 7.29
C ILE A 305 4.22 19.22 7.36
N PHE A 306 5.28 18.61 7.87
CA PHE A 306 6.62 19.21 7.88
C PHE A 306 7.07 19.71 6.50
N VAL A 307 7.43 20.99 6.43
CA VAL A 307 8.00 21.66 5.25
C VAL A 307 9.27 22.45 5.57
N GLY A 308 9.65 22.52 6.85
CA GLY A 308 10.81 23.23 7.34
C GLY A 308 10.61 24.74 7.44
N THR A 309 11.29 25.36 8.41
CA THR A 309 11.15 26.79 8.76
C THR A 309 11.40 27.71 7.58
N PHE A 310 12.35 27.38 6.70
CA PHE A 310 12.65 28.20 5.54
C PHE A 310 11.46 28.32 4.57
N ALA A 311 10.70 27.24 4.37
CA ALA A 311 9.48 27.27 3.57
C ALA A 311 8.43 28.19 4.19
N ILE A 312 8.25 28.10 5.52
CA ILE A 312 7.31 28.91 6.29
C ILE A 312 7.64 30.40 6.15
N VAL A 313 8.90 30.80 6.34
CA VAL A 313 9.35 32.19 6.11
C VAL A 313 9.00 32.64 4.69
N CYS A 314 9.23 31.79 3.69
CA CYS A 314 8.93 32.11 2.28
C CYS A 314 7.42 32.21 2.00
N ILE A 315 6.57 31.50 2.73
CA ILE A 315 5.10 31.60 2.62
C ILE A 315 4.62 32.93 3.20
N PHE A 316 5.13 33.34 4.37
CA PHE A 316 4.87 34.68 4.89
C PHE A 316 5.38 35.76 3.94
N ALA A 317 6.57 35.56 3.35
CA ALA A 317 7.09 36.46 2.32
C ALA A 317 6.15 36.53 1.10
N PHE A 318 5.60 35.41 0.64
CA PHE A 318 4.59 35.38 -0.43
C PHE A 318 3.35 36.21 -0.06
N ALA A 319 2.81 36.00 1.14
CA ALA A 319 1.63 36.72 1.64
C ALA A 319 1.87 38.23 1.76
N LEU A 320 3.09 38.66 2.08
CA LEU A 320 3.46 40.06 2.29
C LEU A 320 4.04 40.75 1.04
N ASN A 321 4.24 40.01 -0.06
CA ASN A 321 4.91 40.54 -1.25
C ASN A 321 4.00 41.52 -2.03
N PRO A 322 4.32 42.82 -2.10
CA PRO A 322 3.52 43.78 -2.85
C PRO A 322 3.60 43.60 -4.37
N LYS A 323 4.64 42.91 -4.88
CA LYS A 323 4.79 42.63 -6.32
C LYS A 323 3.82 41.55 -6.79
N ILE A 324 3.18 40.84 -5.86
CA ILE A 324 2.17 39.83 -6.14
C ILE A 324 0.81 40.46 -5.90
N GLN A 325 -0.07 40.35 -6.89
CA GLN A 325 -1.42 40.93 -6.81
C GLN A 325 -2.15 40.44 -5.56
N LEU A 326 -2.83 41.35 -4.84
CA LEU A 326 -3.53 41.04 -3.59
C LEU A 326 -4.50 39.85 -3.75
N ARG A 327 -5.28 39.83 -4.83
CA ARG A 327 -6.17 38.71 -5.14
C ARG A 327 -5.46 37.36 -5.22
N PHE A 328 -4.23 37.30 -5.73
CA PHE A 328 -3.51 36.05 -5.90
C PHE A 328 -2.89 35.58 -4.58
N ARG A 329 -2.33 36.49 -3.78
CA ARG A 329 -1.77 36.17 -2.46
C ARG A 329 -2.85 35.81 -1.44
N ALA A 330 -3.91 36.61 -1.33
CA ALA A 330 -4.99 36.39 -0.38
C ALA A 330 -5.66 35.07 -0.65
N ALA A 331 -5.96 34.82 -1.93
CA ALA A 331 -6.66 33.64 -2.29
C ALA A 331 -5.70 32.40 -2.09
N GLY A 332 -4.38 32.52 -2.31
CA GLY A 332 -3.44 31.40 -2.08
C GLY A 332 -3.37 31.01 -0.60
N MET A 333 -3.41 32.01 0.29
CA MET A 333 -3.53 31.80 1.73
C MET A 333 -4.88 31.19 2.12
N LEU A 334 -5.99 31.59 1.48
CA LEU A 334 -7.30 30.97 1.67
C LEU A 334 -7.31 29.49 1.23
N LEU A 335 -6.65 29.16 0.12
CA LEU A 335 -6.54 27.76 -0.33
C LEU A 335 -5.81 26.90 0.71
N ILE A 336 -4.68 27.39 1.26
CA ILE A 336 -3.97 26.70 2.35
C ILE A 336 -4.89 26.55 3.56
N PHE A 337 -5.52 27.65 4.00
CA PHE A 337 -6.37 27.68 5.18
C PHE A 337 -7.55 26.71 5.08
N PHE A 338 -8.36 26.81 4.02
CA PHE A 338 -9.53 25.95 3.85
C PHE A 338 -9.16 24.48 3.69
N THR A 339 -8.02 24.18 3.05
CA THR A 339 -7.54 22.79 2.95
C THR A 339 -7.16 22.24 4.33
N LEU A 340 -6.43 23.01 5.14
CA LEU A 340 -6.08 22.58 6.50
C LEU A 340 -7.34 22.40 7.36
N VAL A 341 -8.25 23.39 7.36
CA VAL A 341 -9.52 23.33 8.12
C VAL A 341 -10.36 22.12 7.69
N SER A 342 -10.34 21.73 6.41
CA SER A 342 -11.10 20.57 5.92
C SER A 342 -10.68 19.23 6.56
N PHE A 343 -9.51 19.15 7.18
CA PHE A 343 -9.09 17.96 7.92
C PHE A 343 -9.61 17.92 9.37
N PHE A 344 -10.10 19.04 9.89
CA PHE A 344 -10.70 19.12 11.22
C PHE A 344 -12.20 18.78 11.22
N LEU A 345 -12.79 18.55 10.04
CA LEU A 345 -14.21 18.26 9.88
C LEU A 345 -14.36 16.88 9.24
N GLU A 346 -15.07 15.99 9.91
CA GLU A 346 -15.30 14.61 9.45
C GLU A 346 -15.90 14.54 8.03
N PRO A 347 -16.95 15.31 7.66
CA PRO A 347 -17.54 15.19 6.32
C PRO A 347 -16.56 15.52 5.20
N THR A 348 -15.68 16.50 5.41
CA THR A 348 -14.66 16.85 4.40
C THR A 348 -13.47 15.89 4.45
N ALA A 349 -13.11 15.35 5.62
CA ALA A 349 -12.11 14.29 5.73
C ALA A 349 -12.55 13.02 4.98
N LEU A 350 -13.84 12.68 5.02
CA LEU A 350 -14.44 11.61 4.21
C LEU A 350 -14.33 11.91 2.72
N ILE A 351 -14.64 13.13 2.26
CA ILE A 351 -14.46 13.51 0.83
C ILE A 351 -13.03 13.23 0.36
N TRP A 352 -12.02 13.55 1.18
CA TRP A 352 -10.63 13.27 0.84
C TRP A 352 -10.31 11.77 0.75
N ASN A 353 -11.07 10.93 1.45
CA ASN A 353 -10.91 9.47 1.50
C ASN A 353 -11.97 8.73 0.66
N ILE A 354 -12.51 9.37 -0.40
CA ILE A 354 -13.51 8.76 -1.32
C ILE A 354 -14.79 8.33 -0.56
N PHE A 355 -15.19 9.14 0.43
CA PHE A 355 -16.37 8.91 1.27
C PHE A 355 -16.32 7.64 2.11
N ASP A 356 -15.13 7.09 2.32
CA ASP A 356 -14.91 5.92 3.15
C ASP A 356 -14.02 6.25 4.35
N SER A 357 -14.26 5.57 5.47
CA SER A 357 -13.43 5.71 6.66
C SER A 357 -12.15 4.89 6.47
N PRO A 358 -10.97 5.50 6.48
CA PRO A 358 -9.73 4.78 6.24
C PRO A 358 -9.32 3.95 7.46
N ASN A 359 -8.73 2.79 7.19
CA ASN A 359 -8.00 2.03 8.22
C ASN A 359 -6.71 2.78 8.60
N GLY A 360 -6.45 3.03 9.89
CA GLY A 360 -5.29 3.79 10.32
C GLY A 360 -5.48 5.30 10.19
N SER A 361 -4.61 5.99 9.42
CA SER A 361 -4.64 7.47 9.40
C SER A 361 -5.71 8.05 8.48
N TRP A 362 -6.49 8.98 9.01
CA TRP A 362 -7.42 9.85 8.27
C TRP A 362 -6.72 10.90 7.40
N PHE A 363 -5.45 11.17 7.69
CA PHE A 363 -4.68 12.30 7.15
C PHE A 363 -3.71 11.91 6.03
N ARG A 364 -3.95 10.74 5.40
CA ARG A 364 -3.32 10.34 4.12
C ARG A 364 -3.30 11.42 3.03
N PRO A 365 -4.31 12.31 2.86
CA PRO A 365 -4.25 13.42 1.91
C PRO A 365 -3.32 14.59 2.30
N ALA A 366 -2.62 14.55 3.45
CA ALA A 366 -1.82 15.68 3.95
C ALA A 366 -0.64 16.11 3.03
N PHE A 367 -0.28 15.33 2.02
CA PHE A 367 0.65 15.78 0.97
C PHE A 367 0.09 16.95 0.11
N VAL A 368 -1.24 17.16 0.12
CA VAL A 368 -1.89 18.26 -0.60
C VAL A 368 -1.59 19.63 0.01
N PRO A 369 -1.82 19.91 1.31
CA PRO A 369 -1.37 21.17 1.88
C PRO A 369 0.16 21.32 1.86
N VAL A 370 0.94 20.25 2.02
CA VAL A 370 2.41 20.29 1.82
C VAL A 370 2.76 20.84 0.43
N PHE A 371 2.10 20.36 -0.62
CA PHE A 371 2.27 20.86 -1.97
C PHE A 371 1.93 22.35 -2.08
N TYR A 372 0.83 22.81 -1.46
CA TYR A 372 0.46 24.23 -1.46
C TYR A 372 1.48 25.11 -0.73
N LEU A 373 1.90 24.69 0.47
CA LEU A 373 2.93 25.36 1.25
C LEU A 373 4.22 25.49 0.43
N ALA A 374 4.67 24.39 -0.19
CA ALA A 374 5.87 24.38 -1.03
C ALA A 374 5.73 25.28 -2.27
N ILE A 375 4.63 25.21 -3.02
CA ILE A 375 4.49 25.98 -4.26
C ILE A 375 4.32 27.47 -4.00
N PHE A 376 3.56 27.87 -2.97
CA PHE A 376 3.42 29.28 -2.62
C PHE A 376 4.70 29.85 -1.98
N GLY A 377 5.42 29.06 -1.17
CA GLY A 377 6.75 29.42 -0.70
C GLY A 377 7.74 29.63 -1.85
N PHE A 378 7.73 28.74 -2.85
CA PHE A 378 8.54 28.89 -4.07
C PHE A 378 8.20 30.18 -4.84
N LEU A 379 6.92 30.51 -4.97
CA LEU A 379 6.49 31.76 -5.60
C LEU A 379 6.93 32.99 -4.79
N GLY A 380 6.96 32.89 -3.46
CA GLY A 380 7.50 33.91 -2.56
C GLY A 380 8.97 34.22 -2.83
N ILE A 381 9.82 33.20 -2.93
CA ILE A 381 11.27 33.37 -3.16
C ILE A 381 11.62 33.76 -4.61
N VAL A 382 10.89 33.24 -5.61
CA VAL A 382 11.20 33.55 -7.00
C VAL A 382 10.80 34.98 -7.35
N ARG A 383 9.66 35.44 -6.85
CA ARG A 383 9.20 36.83 -7.03
C ARG A 383 9.68 37.77 -5.93
N LEU A 384 10.68 37.35 -5.16
CA LEU A 384 11.30 38.18 -4.14
C LEU A 384 11.84 39.47 -4.77
N GLY A 385 11.33 40.61 -4.32
CA GLY A 385 11.95 41.93 -4.53
C GLY A 385 12.65 42.39 -3.26
N HIS A 386 13.06 43.66 -3.20
CA HIS A 386 13.43 44.26 -1.91
C HIS A 386 12.17 44.48 -1.06
N PHE A 387 12.06 43.72 0.02
CA PHE A 387 11.09 43.97 1.09
C PHE A 387 11.64 45.07 2.01
N SER A 388 10.75 45.91 2.53
CA SER A 388 11.10 46.83 3.61
C SER A 388 11.56 46.06 4.85
N ARG A 389 12.36 46.71 5.71
CA ARG A 389 12.84 46.11 6.97
C ARG A 389 11.67 45.58 7.81
N GLY A 390 10.58 46.35 7.90
CA GLY A 390 9.37 45.94 8.63
C GLY A 390 8.69 44.68 8.08
N ARG A 391 8.54 44.54 6.76
CA ARG A 391 7.95 43.32 6.17
C ARG A 391 8.86 42.10 6.29
N THR A 392 10.17 42.32 6.26
CA THR A 392 11.16 41.26 6.49
C THR A 392 11.07 40.76 7.93
N ALA A 393 11.05 41.69 8.90
CA ALA A 393 10.87 41.38 10.31
C ALA A 393 9.55 40.66 10.56
N LEU A 394 8.45 41.10 9.95
CA LEU A 394 7.14 40.46 10.08
C LEU A 394 7.13 39.03 9.49
N ALA A 395 7.79 38.80 8.36
CA ALA A 395 7.90 37.45 7.79
C ALA A 395 8.70 36.51 8.69
N CYS A 396 9.84 36.97 9.22
CA CYS A 396 10.64 36.19 10.16
C CYS A 396 9.89 35.96 11.47
N ALA A 397 9.30 37.00 12.07
CA ALA A 397 8.53 36.89 13.32
C ALA A 397 7.34 35.94 13.16
N GLY A 398 6.55 36.08 12.07
CA GLY A 398 5.42 35.20 11.80
C GLY A 398 5.80 33.72 11.67
N SER A 399 7.04 33.42 11.26
CA SER A 399 7.57 32.06 11.19
C SER A 399 8.31 31.60 12.46
N VAL A 400 8.92 32.49 13.24
CA VAL A 400 9.72 32.11 14.41
C VAL A 400 8.86 32.05 15.66
N THR A 401 7.91 32.98 15.81
CA THR A 401 7.06 33.05 17.01
C THR A 401 6.26 31.77 17.24
N PRO A 402 5.58 31.16 16.24
CA PRO A 402 4.92 29.87 16.47
C PRO A 402 5.92 28.79 16.86
N GLY A 403 7.08 28.70 16.19
CA GLY A 403 8.13 27.73 16.53
C GLY A 403 8.68 27.89 17.96
N LEU A 404 8.83 29.12 18.44
CA LEU A 404 9.23 29.40 19.84
C LEU A 404 8.12 29.07 20.84
N LEU A 405 6.86 29.41 20.54
CA LEU A 405 5.72 29.06 21.40
C LEU A 405 5.61 27.55 21.57
N ILE A 406 5.70 26.82 20.46
CA ILE A 406 5.78 25.36 20.39
C ILE A 406 6.86 24.82 21.33
N PHE A 407 8.08 25.37 21.21
CA PHE A 407 9.21 24.98 22.04
C PHE A 407 8.95 25.20 23.54
N PHE A 408 8.38 26.35 23.92
CA PHE A 408 8.10 26.67 25.33
C PHE A 408 6.89 25.96 25.92
N CYS A 409 5.99 25.42 25.10
CA CYS A 409 4.88 24.59 25.57
C CYS A 409 5.32 23.18 26.04
N GLY A 410 6.59 22.79 25.85
CA GLY A 410 7.12 21.52 26.37
C GLY A 410 6.59 20.28 25.68
N GLN A 411 6.01 20.41 24.48
CA GLN A 411 5.42 19.31 23.71
C GLN A 411 6.28 18.90 22.51
N THR A 412 7.60 19.05 22.64
CA THR A 412 8.58 18.80 21.59
C THR A 412 9.67 17.87 22.12
N ILE A 413 10.15 16.92 21.32
CA ILE A 413 11.34 16.14 21.70
C ILE A 413 12.55 17.08 21.85
N PHE A 414 12.55 18.21 21.13
CA PHE A 414 13.55 19.26 21.28
C PHE A 414 13.56 19.96 22.64
N SER A 415 12.45 19.99 23.40
CA SER A 415 12.42 20.64 24.73
C SER A 415 13.02 19.77 25.83
N ASP A 416 13.15 18.46 25.61
CA ASP A 416 13.60 17.50 26.62
C ASP A 416 15.12 17.48 26.80
N SER A 417 15.87 18.07 25.86
CA SER A 417 17.32 18.03 25.85
C SER A 417 17.94 19.33 25.34
N LEU A 418 18.89 19.90 26.10
CA LEU A 418 19.55 21.16 25.77
C LEU A 418 20.18 21.15 24.37
N ASN A 419 20.81 20.06 23.95
CA ASN A 419 21.44 19.95 22.63
C ASN A 419 20.40 19.99 21.50
N HIS A 420 19.30 19.29 21.70
CA HIS A 420 18.16 19.24 20.79
C HIS A 420 17.47 20.62 20.70
N SER A 421 17.34 21.31 21.83
CA SER A 421 16.83 22.69 21.90
C SER A 421 17.71 23.69 21.13
N LEU A 422 19.03 23.66 21.38
CA LEU A 422 19.99 24.54 20.71
C LEU A 422 20.02 24.28 19.21
N PHE A 423 19.92 23.02 18.80
CA PHE A 423 19.82 22.63 17.40
C PHE A 423 18.56 23.21 16.73
N PHE A 424 17.38 23.04 17.34
CA PHE A 424 16.13 23.57 16.82
C PHE A 424 16.16 25.11 16.68
N LEU A 425 16.66 25.80 17.71
CA LEU A 425 16.82 27.26 17.68
C LEU A 425 17.80 27.69 16.58
N ALA A 426 18.92 26.98 16.42
CA ALA A 426 19.90 27.26 15.37
C ALA A 426 19.28 27.11 13.97
N VAL A 427 18.43 26.10 13.76
CA VAL A 427 17.67 25.90 12.51
C VAL A 427 16.72 27.07 12.25
N LEU A 428 15.95 27.51 13.25
CA LEU A 428 15.05 28.67 13.14
C LEU A 428 15.81 29.94 12.75
N LEU A 429 16.94 30.19 13.41
CA LEU A 429 17.79 31.35 13.15
C LEU A 429 18.44 31.29 11.77
N CYS A 430 18.94 30.12 11.33
CA CYS A 430 19.52 29.94 10.00
C CYS A 430 18.50 30.17 8.89
N ALA A 431 17.25 29.70 9.06
CA ALA A 431 16.17 29.95 8.10
C ALA A 431 15.86 31.45 7.97
N SER A 432 15.79 32.16 9.10
CA SER A 432 15.55 33.61 9.14
C SER A 432 16.73 34.40 8.53
N ALA A 433 17.96 34.03 8.89
CA ALA A 433 19.17 34.64 8.36
C ALA A 433 19.28 34.42 6.84
N SER A 434 18.98 33.21 6.36
CA SER A 434 18.92 32.89 4.92
C SER A 434 18.00 33.87 4.19
N PHE A 435 16.77 34.06 4.70
CA PHE A 435 15.81 34.98 4.09
C PHE A 435 16.28 36.44 4.13
N VAL A 436 16.80 36.92 5.27
CA VAL A 436 17.31 38.29 5.42
C VAL A 436 18.46 38.58 4.45
N VAL A 437 19.41 37.66 4.33
CA VAL A 437 20.53 37.75 3.40
C VAL A 437 20.02 37.80 1.95
N LEU A 438 19.08 36.92 1.61
CA LEU A 438 18.49 36.87 0.27
C LEU A 438 17.73 38.15 -0.09
N ASN A 439 16.99 38.74 0.86
CA ASN A 439 16.23 39.97 0.66
C ASN A 439 17.11 41.22 0.54
N LYS A 440 18.27 41.25 1.22
CA LYS A 440 19.16 42.41 1.22
C LYS A 440 19.78 42.70 -0.14
N ASN A 441 20.19 41.67 -0.89
CA ASN A 441 20.78 41.81 -2.22
C ASN A 441 20.45 40.58 -3.11
N PRO A 442 19.22 40.47 -3.62
CA PRO A 442 18.75 39.27 -4.32
C PRO A 442 19.46 39.00 -5.65
N GLU A 443 20.11 40.02 -6.24
CA GLU A 443 20.81 39.90 -7.53
C GLU A 443 22.27 39.49 -7.39
N LEU A 444 22.89 39.62 -6.21
CA LEU A 444 24.31 39.31 -6.01
C LEU A 444 24.54 37.79 -5.91
N PRO A 445 25.42 37.19 -6.75
CA PRO A 445 25.67 35.74 -6.73
C PRO A 445 26.22 35.25 -5.38
N LYS A 446 27.11 36.00 -4.74
CA LYS A 446 27.70 35.65 -3.43
C LYS A 446 26.65 35.61 -2.33
N THR A 447 25.81 36.64 -2.25
CA THR A 447 24.69 36.73 -1.30
C THR A 447 23.71 35.57 -1.48
N ARG A 448 23.36 35.25 -2.73
CA ARG A 448 22.51 34.09 -3.03
C ARG A 448 23.15 32.80 -2.53
N ARG A 449 24.42 32.53 -2.85
CA ARG A 449 25.11 31.32 -2.40
C ARG A 449 25.09 31.17 -0.87
N ILE A 450 25.35 32.26 -0.13
CA ILE A 450 25.31 32.26 1.34
C ILE A 450 23.90 31.97 1.85
N ALA A 451 22.88 32.67 1.35
CA ALA A 451 21.50 32.42 1.75
C ALA A 451 21.09 30.97 1.46
N PHE A 452 21.43 30.45 0.28
CA PHE A 452 21.13 29.08 -0.10
C PHE A 452 21.83 28.05 0.82
N PHE A 453 23.10 28.29 1.16
CA PHE A 453 23.82 27.46 2.14
C PHE A 453 23.13 27.46 3.51
N LEU A 454 22.74 28.63 4.02
CA LEU A 454 22.00 28.75 5.28
C LEU A 454 20.64 28.04 5.25
N SER A 455 19.92 28.06 4.13
CA SER A 455 18.68 27.30 3.98
C SER A 455 18.91 25.79 3.89
N PHE A 456 20.05 25.34 3.34
CA PHE A 456 20.38 23.92 3.38
C PHE A 456 20.72 23.47 4.81
N ILE A 457 21.44 24.29 5.57
CA ILE A 457 21.71 24.03 7.00
C ILE A 457 20.42 24.00 7.83
N SER A 458 19.42 24.81 7.52
CA SER A 458 18.15 24.74 8.25
C SER A 458 17.26 23.57 7.81
N LEU A 459 17.40 23.09 6.58
CA LEU A 459 16.50 22.08 6.01
C LEU A 459 17.02 20.64 6.15
N ILE A 460 18.25 20.36 5.69
CA ILE A 460 18.77 19.00 5.55
C ILE A 460 18.91 18.30 6.91
N PRO A 461 19.48 18.93 7.96
CA PRO A 461 19.55 18.32 9.28
C PRO A 461 18.17 17.97 9.84
N MET A 462 17.15 18.81 9.63
CA MET A 462 15.78 18.52 10.05
C MET A 462 15.17 17.33 9.30
N ILE A 463 15.39 17.22 7.99
CA ILE A 463 14.98 16.04 7.22
C ILE A 463 15.60 14.77 7.82
N PHE A 464 16.90 14.80 8.14
CA PHE A 464 17.63 13.66 8.68
C PHE A 464 17.15 13.29 10.08
N PHE A 465 16.94 14.28 10.94
CA PHE A 465 16.43 14.09 12.29
C PHE A 465 15.01 13.49 12.29
N ASN A 466 14.07 14.07 11.55
CA ASN A 466 12.71 13.54 11.44
C ASN A 466 12.69 12.13 10.84
N SER A 467 13.59 11.84 9.89
CA SER A 467 13.71 10.50 9.30
C SER A 467 14.26 9.49 10.28
N ALA A 468 15.22 9.87 11.12
CA ALA A 468 15.73 9.02 12.19
C ALA A 468 14.66 8.73 13.25
N LEU A 469 13.87 9.75 13.63
CA LEU A 469 12.75 9.60 14.55
C LEU A 469 11.70 8.62 14.01
N ALA A 470 11.23 8.84 12.78
CA ALA A 470 10.27 7.95 12.12
C ALA A 470 10.82 6.53 11.97
N ASN A 471 12.09 6.39 11.54
CA ASN A 471 12.73 5.09 11.41
C ASN A 471 12.83 4.34 12.76
N LYS A 472 13.18 5.04 13.84
CA LYS A 472 13.23 4.46 15.19
C LYS A 472 11.84 3.94 15.60
N TYR A 473 10.80 4.74 15.40
CA TYR A 473 9.42 4.34 15.71
C TYR A 473 9.04 3.06 14.96
N PHE A 474 9.22 3.02 13.64
CA PHE A 474 8.83 1.86 12.85
C PHE A 474 9.66 0.61 13.17
N LEU A 475 10.97 0.75 13.39
CA LEU A 475 11.84 -0.36 13.79
C LEU A 475 11.40 -1.00 15.12
N THR A 476 10.94 -0.18 16.08
CA THR A 476 10.51 -0.70 17.38
C THR A 476 9.16 -1.39 17.34
N GLN A 477 8.31 -1.06 16.36
CA GLN A 477 6.89 -1.47 16.33
C GLN A 477 6.57 -2.50 15.26
N LEU A 478 7.41 -2.63 14.23
CA LEU A 478 7.11 -3.41 13.04
C LEU A 478 8.26 -4.35 12.69
N ALA A 479 7.89 -5.58 12.31
CA ALA A 479 8.82 -6.50 11.67
C ALA A 479 9.35 -5.90 10.36
N GLY A 480 10.61 -6.20 10.04
CA GLY A 480 11.27 -5.71 8.84
C GLY A 480 11.92 -6.81 8.03
N LEU A 481 12.01 -6.58 6.72
CA LEU A 481 12.60 -7.49 5.75
C LEU A 481 13.47 -6.70 4.75
N ASN A 482 14.67 -7.23 4.45
CA ASN A 482 15.53 -6.69 3.40
C ASN A 482 15.24 -7.33 2.04
N SER A 483 15.29 -8.65 2.00
CA SER A 483 15.10 -9.49 0.82
C SER A 483 14.92 -10.93 1.30
N PRO A 484 14.38 -11.82 0.45
CA PRO A 484 14.49 -13.24 0.71
C PRO A 484 15.97 -13.62 0.78
N LYS A 485 16.37 -14.31 1.86
CA LYS A 485 17.75 -14.80 2.05
C LYS A 485 18.03 -16.05 1.21
N THR A 486 16.98 -16.79 0.88
CA THR A 486 17.01 -18.08 0.20
C THR A 486 16.23 -18.00 -1.11
N PHE A 487 16.57 -18.87 -2.06
CA PHE A 487 15.87 -18.99 -3.33
C PHE A 487 15.49 -20.45 -3.53
N ILE A 488 14.24 -20.69 -3.92
CA ILE A 488 13.75 -22.03 -4.25
C ILE A 488 14.08 -22.28 -5.72
N ASP A 489 14.73 -23.43 -6.00
CA ASP A 489 15.08 -23.82 -7.37
C ASP A 489 13.85 -24.32 -8.16
N SER A 490 13.88 -24.07 -9.46
CA SER A 490 12.90 -24.46 -10.49
C SER A 490 12.61 -25.97 -10.57
N LYS A 491 13.46 -26.83 -10.00
CA LYS A 491 13.22 -28.29 -10.01
C LYS A 491 12.08 -28.73 -9.09
N HIS A 492 11.71 -27.92 -8.09
CA HIS A 492 10.59 -28.21 -7.20
C HIS A 492 9.25 -27.64 -7.69
N SER A 493 9.27 -26.87 -8.78
CA SER A 493 8.08 -26.33 -9.44
C SER A 493 7.44 -27.25 -10.49
N GLU A 494 7.85 -28.51 -10.63
CA GLU A 494 7.31 -29.42 -11.66
C GLU A 494 6.00 -30.12 -11.28
N LYS A 495 5.48 -29.90 -10.07
CA LYS A 495 4.26 -30.53 -9.58
C LYS A 495 3.43 -29.46 -8.85
N ASN A 496 2.11 -29.45 -9.04
CA ASN A 496 1.14 -28.44 -8.54
C ASN A 496 0.98 -28.45 -7.00
N TYR A 497 2.09 -28.49 -6.28
CA TYR A 497 2.13 -28.54 -4.83
C TYR A 497 2.08 -27.14 -4.24
N LEU A 498 1.36 -27.02 -3.13
CA LEU A 498 1.40 -25.82 -2.30
C LEU A 498 2.50 -25.98 -1.25
N PHE A 499 3.13 -24.86 -0.92
CA PHE A 499 4.19 -24.75 0.04
C PHE A 499 3.72 -24.00 1.29
N SER A 500 4.21 -24.45 2.45
CA SER A 500 4.21 -23.68 3.69
C SER A 500 5.62 -23.17 3.98
N PHE A 501 5.72 -22.15 4.83
CA PHE A 501 7.00 -21.54 5.18
C PHE A 501 7.19 -21.54 6.69
N THR A 502 8.40 -21.87 7.12
CA THR A 502 8.83 -21.82 8.52
C THR A 502 10.04 -20.90 8.67
N ASN A 503 10.31 -20.43 9.89
CA ASN A 503 11.45 -19.55 10.21
C ASN A 503 11.54 -18.32 9.30
N THR A 504 10.39 -17.78 8.88
CA THR A 504 10.28 -16.63 8.00
C THR A 504 10.28 -15.33 8.81
N GLY A 505 10.89 -14.27 8.25
CA GLY A 505 10.86 -12.92 8.82
C GLY A 505 9.54 -12.18 8.62
N ILE A 506 8.57 -12.79 7.91
CA ILE A 506 7.24 -12.22 7.65
C ILE A 506 6.13 -13.29 7.79
N PRO A 507 4.93 -12.90 8.24
CA PRO A 507 3.86 -13.87 8.53
C PRO A 507 3.08 -14.36 7.30
N TYR A 508 3.06 -13.62 6.18
CA TYR A 508 2.22 -13.91 5.02
C TYR A 508 2.95 -13.64 3.70
N ASN A 509 2.34 -14.09 2.59
CA ASN A 509 2.77 -13.81 1.21
C ASN A 509 4.18 -14.34 0.88
N ASN A 510 4.58 -15.44 1.50
CA ASN A 510 5.87 -16.04 1.24
C ASN A 510 5.88 -16.66 -0.17
N GLY A 511 4.80 -17.31 -0.61
CA GLY A 511 4.64 -17.83 -1.97
C GLY A 511 4.82 -16.77 -3.04
N LEU A 512 4.25 -15.58 -2.85
CA LEU A 512 4.46 -14.41 -3.70
C LEU A 512 5.94 -13.97 -3.71
N LEU A 513 6.59 -13.94 -2.54
CA LEU A 513 7.99 -13.53 -2.41
C LEU A 513 8.96 -14.53 -3.08
N TYR A 514 8.72 -15.83 -2.89
CA TYR A 514 9.59 -16.91 -3.36
C TYR A 514 9.19 -17.45 -4.75
N GLY A 515 8.02 -17.08 -5.27
CA GLY A 515 7.55 -17.46 -6.60
C GLY A 515 7.03 -18.89 -6.70
N VAL A 516 6.40 -19.38 -5.63
CA VAL A 516 5.86 -20.73 -5.54
C VAL A 516 4.42 -20.70 -5.04
N PRO A 517 3.58 -21.69 -5.38
CA PRO A 517 2.22 -21.80 -4.85
C PRO A 517 2.19 -21.83 -3.32
N GLU A 518 1.34 -21.01 -2.70
CA GLU A 518 1.10 -20.99 -1.24
C GLU A 518 -0.41 -20.86 -0.97
N ALA A 519 -0.85 -21.46 0.14
CA ALA A 519 -2.26 -21.44 0.55
C ALA A 519 -2.61 -20.19 1.38
N SER A 520 -1.66 -19.65 2.14
CA SER A 520 -1.81 -18.38 2.88
C SER A 520 -1.86 -17.18 1.94
N TYR A 521 -2.52 -16.11 2.37
CA TYR A 521 -2.65 -14.87 1.59
C TYR A 521 -2.92 -13.64 2.46
N TYR A 522 -2.25 -12.53 2.16
CA TYR A 522 -2.58 -11.22 2.72
C TYR A 522 -2.73 -10.16 1.62
N SER A 523 -3.92 -9.58 1.53
CA SER A 523 -4.20 -8.39 0.74
C SER A 523 -5.33 -7.54 1.34
N SER A 524 -5.43 -6.28 0.94
CA SER A 524 -6.62 -5.47 1.22
C SER A 524 -7.87 -5.94 0.46
N ILE A 525 -7.71 -6.81 -0.53
CA ILE A 525 -8.78 -7.29 -1.42
C ILE A 525 -8.85 -8.82 -1.50
N VAL A 526 -8.56 -9.51 -0.38
CA VAL A 526 -8.79 -10.96 -0.29
C VAL A 526 -10.25 -11.28 -0.69
N PRO A 527 -10.47 -12.29 -1.56
CA PRO A 527 -11.81 -12.74 -1.90
C PRO A 527 -12.59 -13.15 -0.64
N TYR A 528 -13.87 -12.76 -0.56
CA TYR A 528 -14.71 -13.07 0.59
C TYR A 528 -14.81 -14.59 0.82
N GLU A 529 -14.83 -15.35 -0.26
CA GLU A 529 -14.95 -16.79 -0.25
C GLU A 529 -13.74 -17.46 0.43
N LEU A 530 -12.54 -16.88 0.32
CA LEU A 530 -11.34 -17.38 1.01
C LEU A 530 -11.25 -16.85 2.44
N GLY A 531 -11.40 -15.55 2.64
CA GLY A 531 -11.13 -14.91 3.92
C GLY A 531 -12.27 -15.00 4.94
N VAL A 532 -13.48 -15.36 4.52
CA VAL A 532 -14.66 -15.46 5.39
C VAL A 532 -15.35 -16.81 5.26
N ASP A 533 -15.79 -17.23 4.07
CA ASP A 533 -16.59 -18.46 3.94
C ASP A 533 -15.74 -19.70 4.22
N PHE A 534 -14.63 -19.85 3.51
CA PHE A 534 -13.67 -20.93 3.74
C PHE A 534 -13.09 -20.88 5.16
N ALA A 535 -12.72 -19.67 5.62
CA ALA A 535 -12.16 -19.50 6.95
C ALA A 535 -13.13 -19.89 8.07
N ASN A 536 -14.39 -19.47 8.01
CA ASN A 536 -15.40 -19.83 9.01
C ASN A 536 -15.80 -21.30 8.93
N TYR A 537 -15.82 -21.88 7.73
CA TYR A 537 -16.20 -23.28 7.56
C TYR A 537 -15.13 -24.22 8.09
N HIS A 538 -13.86 -23.93 7.79
CA HIS A 538 -12.72 -24.78 8.15
C HIS A 538 -11.95 -24.30 9.38
N GLY A 539 -12.29 -23.17 9.97
CA GLY A 539 -11.63 -22.63 11.16
C GLY A 539 -10.22 -22.15 10.87
N ALA A 540 -10.04 -21.51 9.71
CA ALA A 540 -8.75 -20.95 9.31
C ALA A 540 -8.33 -19.78 10.19
N GLU A 541 -7.03 -19.61 10.38
CA GLU A 541 -6.48 -18.46 11.07
C GLU A 541 -6.67 -17.22 10.19
N THR A 542 -7.49 -16.29 10.65
CA THR A 542 -7.67 -15.00 10.01
C THR A 542 -7.39 -13.83 10.93
N SER A 543 -6.89 -12.75 10.33
CA SER A 543 -6.77 -11.47 11.02
C SER A 543 -7.16 -10.31 10.10
N SER A 544 -7.41 -9.15 10.72
CA SER A 544 -7.98 -7.99 10.03
C SER A 544 -9.27 -8.36 9.29
N ALA A 545 -10.19 -9.06 9.98
CA ALA A 545 -11.45 -9.57 9.44
C ALA A 545 -11.27 -10.33 8.12
N GLY A 546 -10.41 -11.36 8.11
CA GLY A 546 -10.22 -12.19 6.90
C GLY A 546 -9.34 -11.60 5.79
N ARG A 547 -8.77 -10.41 5.95
CA ARG A 547 -7.81 -9.86 4.96
C ARG A 547 -6.44 -10.52 5.01
N MET A 548 -6.12 -11.16 6.12
CA MET A 548 -4.93 -11.98 6.29
C MET A 548 -5.41 -13.39 6.60
N VAL A 549 -5.04 -14.36 5.77
CA VAL A 549 -5.44 -15.77 5.89
C VAL A 549 -4.17 -16.62 6.00
N SER A 550 -4.08 -17.41 7.07
CA SER A 550 -3.00 -18.37 7.32
C SER A 550 -3.59 -19.78 7.37
N LEU A 551 -3.02 -20.68 6.56
CA LEU A 551 -3.38 -22.10 6.50
C LEU A 551 -2.22 -23.01 6.93
N THR A 552 -1.15 -22.42 7.47
CA THR A 552 0.14 -23.09 7.62
C THR A 552 0.37 -23.66 9.01
N ASN A 553 -0.51 -23.50 9.98
CA ASN A 553 -0.24 -23.86 11.38
C ASN A 553 -1.13 -24.98 11.90
N ASP A 554 -1.94 -25.57 11.03
CA ASP A 554 -2.92 -26.60 11.38
C ASP A 554 -2.74 -27.79 10.42
N PRO A 555 -2.47 -29.01 10.93
CA PRO A 555 -2.35 -30.25 10.15
C PRO A 555 -3.56 -30.47 9.22
N TYR A 556 -4.77 -30.22 9.71
CA TYR A 556 -5.99 -30.35 8.93
C TYR A 556 -5.99 -29.37 7.76
N LEU A 557 -5.78 -28.06 8.02
CA LEU A 557 -5.78 -27.03 6.97
C LEU A 557 -4.67 -27.26 5.95
N ARG A 558 -3.49 -27.72 6.39
CA ARG A 558 -2.39 -28.11 5.49
C ARG A 558 -2.81 -29.23 4.55
N SER A 559 -3.48 -30.25 5.07
CA SER A 559 -3.93 -31.41 4.30
C SER A 559 -4.99 -31.03 3.26
N ILE A 560 -6.06 -30.35 3.70
CA ILE A 560 -7.17 -29.97 2.80
C ILE A 560 -6.80 -28.87 1.80
N SER A 561 -5.88 -27.97 2.17
CA SER A 561 -5.31 -27.01 1.21
C SER A 561 -4.32 -27.67 0.26
N GLY A 562 -3.85 -28.87 0.58
CA GLY A 562 -2.90 -29.64 -0.22
C GLY A 562 -1.47 -29.13 -0.18
N THR A 563 -1.10 -28.66 1.01
CA THR A 563 0.24 -28.21 1.37
C THR A 563 1.09 -29.40 1.77
N LYS A 564 1.96 -29.83 0.84
CA LYS A 564 2.81 -31.02 1.03
C LYS A 564 4.19 -30.69 1.58
N TYR A 565 4.74 -29.55 1.16
CA TYR A 565 6.11 -29.18 1.46
C TYR A 565 6.17 -27.99 2.41
N SER A 566 7.15 -28.02 3.29
CA SER A 566 7.55 -26.89 4.12
C SER A 566 8.93 -26.42 3.70
N VAL A 567 9.07 -25.11 3.55
CA VAL A 567 10.33 -24.44 3.23
C VAL A 567 10.79 -23.68 4.46
N ASP A 568 11.95 -24.02 4.98
CA ASP A 568 12.63 -23.18 5.95
C ASP A 568 13.20 -21.96 5.22
N ALA A 569 12.62 -20.79 5.46
CA ALA A 569 12.99 -19.54 4.79
C ALA A 569 14.42 -19.08 5.11
N THR A 570 15.02 -19.58 6.19
CA THR A 570 16.39 -19.24 6.62
C THR A 570 17.41 -20.19 5.99
N SER A 571 17.18 -21.50 6.04
CA SER A 571 18.13 -22.49 5.50
C SER A 571 17.88 -22.84 4.03
N GLY A 572 16.69 -22.57 3.50
CA GLY A 572 16.25 -22.96 2.16
C GLY A 572 15.95 -24.45 2.04
N LYS A 573 16.03 -25.20 3.15
CA LYS A 573 15.75 -26.63 3.18
C LYS A 573 14.25 -26.84 2.97
N ILE A 574 13.94 -27.72 2.03
CA ILE A 574 12.59 -28.20 1.77
C ILE A 574 12.44 -29.54 2.47
N SER A 575 11.40 -29.67 3.28
CA SER A 575 11.00 -30.91 3.92
C SER A 575 9.59 -31.28 3.48
N GLU A 576 9.39 -32.56 3.22
CA GLU A 576 8.05 -33.12 3.08
C GLU A 576 7.42 -33.21 4.47
N LEU A 577 6.16 -32.83 4.57
CA LEU A 577 5.40 -32.96 5.79
C LEU A 577 4.91 -34.40 5.94
N PRO A 578 4.83 -34.94 7.16
CA PRO A 578 4.41 -36.33 7.40
C PRO A 578 2.89 -36.53 7.28
N ILE A 579 2.20 -35.71 6.48
CA ILE A 579 0.75 -35.72 6.32
C ILE A 579 0.45 -35.65 4.81
N GLN A 580 -0.43 -36.50 4.30
CA GLN A 580 -0.80 -36.45 2.88
C GLN A 580 -1.58 -35.19 2.51
N ASP A 581 -1.36 -34.76 1.27
CA ASP A 581 -2.03 -33.61 0.67
C ASP A 581 -3.26 -34.05 -0.12
N LEU A 582 -4.40 -33.36 0.08
CA LEU A 582 -5.57 -33.53 -0.77
C LEU A 582 -5.18 -33.16 -2.22
N PRO A 583 -5.41 -34.04 -3.22
CA PRO A 583 -5.11 -33.71 -4.61
C PRO A 583 -5.88 -32.49 -5.12
N LEU A 584 -5.40 -31.85 -6.19
CA LEU A 584 -6.06 -30.68 -6.76
C LEU A 584 -7.49 -30.97 -7.22
N VAL A 585 -7.72 -32.16 -7.79
CA VAL A 585 -9.05 -32.64 -8.19
C VAL A 585 -9.25 -34.05 -7.65
N THR A 586 -10.39 -34.27 -6.98
CA THR A 586 -10.80 -35.58 -6.45
C THR A 586 -12.20 -35.94 -6.91
N LEU A 587 -12.45 -37.23 -7.07
CA LEU A 587 -13.80 -37.73 -7.35
C LEU A 587 -14.64 -37.68 -6.07
N GLU A 588 -15.81 -37.05 -6.12
CA GLU A 588 -16.76 -37.04 -5.00
C GLU A 588 -17.55 -38.34 -4.93
N THR A 589 -17.76 -38.83 -3.71
CA THR A 589 -18.64 -39.96 -3.45
C THR A 589 -20.08 -39.49 -3.26
N PRO A 590 -21.09 -40.37 -3.41
CA PRO A 590 -22.49 -40.02 -3.16
C PRO A 590 -22.73 -39.46 -1.75
N GLN A 591 -21.97 -39.91 -0.74
CA GLN A 591 -22.01 -39.35 0.62
C GLN A 591 -21.51 -37.90 0.67
N ASP A 592 -20.45 -37.55 -0.05
CA ASP A 592 -19.98 -36.16 -0.17
C ASP A 592 -21.07 -35.23 -0.75
N SER A 593 -21.94 -35.76 -1.64
CA SER A 593 -22.99 -34.98 -2.32
C SER A 593 -24.33 -34.85 -1.57
N GLN A 594 -24.57 -35.64 -0.52
CA GLN A 594 -25.82 -35.60 0.26
C GLN A 594 -25.76 -34.67 1.48
N ILE A 595 -24.58 -34.14 1.80
CA ILE A 595 -24.40 -33.17 2.88
C ILE A 595 -24.80 -31.79 2.32
N GLU A 596 -26.11 -31.58 2.16
CA GLU A 596 -26.66 -30.24 1.95
C GLU A 596 -26.34 -29.34 3.16
N ASN A 597 -26.27 -28.03 2.90
CA ASN A 597 -25.93 -26.91 3.79
C ASN A 597 -26.75 -26.79 5.10
N SER A 598 -26.95 -27.84 5.89
CA SER A 598 -27.36 -27.74 7.29
C SER A 598 -26.14 -27.43 8.15
N VAL A 599 -25.41 -26.38 7.78
CA VAL A 599 -24.26 -25.87 8.53
C VAL A 599 -24.80 -24.86 9.52
N THR A 600 -24.97 -25.26 10.77
CA THR A 600 -24.97 -24.29 11.86
C THR A 600 -23.52 -23.89 12.09
N LYS A 601 -23.23 -22.58 12.12
CA LYS A 601 -21.93 -21.99 12.50
C LYS A 601 -21.40 -22.44 13.88
N SER A 602 -22.07 -23.37 14.57
CA SER A 602 -21.85 -23.73 15.97
C SER A 602 -20.83 -24.85 16.18
N ASP A 603 -20.53 -25.70 15.20
CA ASP A 603 -19.61 -26.83 15.40
C ASP A 603 -18.58 -26.96 14.27
N ILE A 604 -17.43 -26.33 14.49
CA ILE A 604 -16.32 -26.30 13.53
C ILE A 604 -15.70 -27.68 13.31
N PHE A 605 -15.64 -28.52 14.34
CA PHE A 605 -15.00 -29.83 14.27
C PHE A 605 -15.83 -30.77 13.39
N LYS A 606 -17.15 -30.74 13.55
CA LYS A 606 -18.05 -31.50 12.68
C LYS A 606 -17.98 -31.06 11.21
N ASN A 607 -17.86 -29.75 10.95
CA ASN A 607 -17.65 -29.26 9.59
C ASN A 607 -16.35 -29.81 8.98
N ARG A 608 -15.29 -29.93 9.80
CA ARG A 608 -14.01 -30.47 9.37
C ARG A 608 -14.10 -31.96 9.01
N GLU A 609 -14.78 -32.76 9.83
CA GLU A 609 -15.11 -34.17 9.57
C GLU A 609 -15.94 -34.32 8.29
N HIS A 610 -17.01 -33.54 8.13
CA HIS A 610 -17.82 -33.54 6.91
C HIS A 610 -17.01 -33.22 5.65
N ALA A 611 -16.05 -32.29 5.73
CA ALA A 611 -15.22 -31.92 4.59
C ALA A 611 -14.31 -33.08 4.13
N VAL A 612 -13.84 -33.93 5.06
CA VAL A 612 -13.02 -35.10 4.69
C VAL A 612 -13.86 -36.37 4.52
N GLY A 613 -15.08 -36.40 5.05
CA GLY A 613 -16.05 -37.50 4.95
C GLY A 613 -15.88 -38.61 5.97
N GLU A 614 -15.03 -38.42 6.98
CA GLU A 614 -14.68 -39.41 8.01
C GLU A 614 -14.50 -38.70 9.36
N ASP A 615 -14.63 -39.45 10.46
CA ASP A 615 -14.33 -38.97 11.81
C ASP A 615 -12.81 -38.88 11.99
N ILE A 616 -12.30 -37.69 12.36
CA ILE A 616 -10.85 -37.42 12.46
C ILE A 616 -10.41 -36.98 13.87
N TYR A 617 -11.36 -36.85 14.79
CA TYR A 617 -11.10 -36.45 16.16
C TYR A 617 -11.21 -37.65 17.10
N SER A 618 -10.24 -37.77 18.01
CA SER A 618 -10.26 -38.78 19.06
C SER A 618 -11.37 -38.47 20.08
N GLU A 619 -11.84 -39.53 20.76
CA GLU A 619 -12.63 -39.39 22.00
C GLU A 619 -11.81 -38.77 23.14
N ASP A 620 -10.47 -38.88 23.07
CA ASP A 620 -9.55 -38.29 24.03
C ASP A 620 -9.69 -36.75 24.09
N ARG A 621 -9.54 -36.21 25.30
CA ARG A 621 -9.59 -34.76 25.56
C ARG A 621 -8.19 -34.19 25.77
N PRO A 622 -7.95 -32.93 25.34
CA PRO A 622 -6.67 -32.30 25.55
C PRO A 622 -6.45 -31.96 27.03
N LEU A 623 -5.24 -32.20 27.51
CA LEU A 623 -4.76 -31.78 28.83
C LEU A 623 -4.25 -30.34 28.74
N VAL A 624 -4.66 -29.46 29.66
CA VAL A 624 -4.25 -28.05 29.67
C VAL A 624 -3.50 -27.69 30.94
N SER A 625 -2.35 -27.04 30.80
CA SER A 625 -1.59 -26.41 31.89
C SER A 625 -1.47 -24.91 31.64
N ILE A 626 -1.68 -24.11 32.70
CA ILE A 626 -1.48 -22.65 32.68
C ILE A 626 -0.23 -22.31 33.48
N ASN A 627 0.65 -21.48 32.92
CA ASN A 627 1.84 -20.93 33.58
C ASN A 627 2.74 -22.02 34.20
N ASN A 628 2.86 -23.18 33.53
CA ASN A 628 3.57 -24.37 34.00
C ASN A 628 3.03 -24.96 35.31
N GLY A 629 1.75 -24.77 35.60
CA GLY A 629 1.05 -25.48 36.67
C GLY A 629 0.72 -26.94 36.31
N ASP A 630 -0.04 -27.61 37.17
CA ASP A 630 -0.49 -28.97 36.92
C ASP A 630 -1.40 -29.06 35.69
N TYR A 631 -1.32 -30.18 34.97
CA TYR A 631 -2.23 -30.45 33.86
C TYR A 631 -3.63 -30.73 34.38
N THR A 632 -4.60 -30.04 33.78
CA THR A 632 -6.03 -30.18 34.04
C THR A 632 -6.66 -30.93 32.88
N ASP A 633 -7.45 -31.95 33.19
CA ASP A 633 -8.22 -32.71 32.20
C ASP A 633 -9.53 -32.00 31.84
N LEU A 634 -9.81 -31.87 30.54
CA LEU A 634 -10.97 -31.17 30.00
C LEU A 634 -12.17 -32.11 29.83
N ASP A 635 -12.63 -32.67 30.95
CA ASP A 635 -13.88 -33.42 31.03
C ASP A 635 -15.11 -32.55 30.74
N SER A 636 -16.29 -33.17 30.61
CA SER A 636 -17.57 -32.51 30.27
C SER A 636 -17.99 -31.35 31.18
N TYR A 637 -17.39 -31.21 32.36
CA TYR A 637 -17.71 -30.16 33.35
C TYR A 637 -16.56 -29.19 33.61
N THR A 638 -15.37 -29.45 33.06
CA THR A 638 -14.17 -28.67 33.36
C THR A 638 -14.04 -27.51 32.39
N VAL A 639 -13.82 -26.32 32.94
CA VAL A 639 -13.60 -25.10 32.16
C VAL A 639 -12.30 -24.46 32.64
N VAL A 640 -11.36 -24.29 31.72
CA VAL A 640 -10.08 -23.62 31.95
C VAL A 640 -10.18 -22.20 31.43
N SER A 641 -10.11 -21.23 32.33
CA SER A 641 -10.11 -19.81 31.99
C SER A 641 -8.68 -19.27 31.89
N PHE A 642 -8.37 -18.51 30.84
CA PHE A 642 -7.06 -17.88 30.68
C PHE A 642 -7.20 -16.40 30.33
N LYS A 643 -6.12 -15.63 30.58
CA LYS A 643 -6.07 -14.17 30.41
C LYS A 643 -4.79 -13.74 29.66
N PRO A 644 -4.72 -12.47 29.22
CA PRO A 644 -3.50 -11.93 28.63
C PRO A 644 -2.25 -12.13 29.51
N ASN A 645 -1.14 -12.49 28.87
CA ASN A 645 0.16 -12.89 29.43
C ASN A 645 0.23 -14.29 30.05
N ASP A 646 -0.84 -15.09 30.00
CA ASP A 646 -0.74 -16.51 30.37
C ASP A 646 0.03 -17.30 29.31
N LEU A 647 0.77 -18.30 29.77
CA LEU A 647 1.38 -19.34 28.95
C LEU A 647 0.56 -20.63 29.08
N LEU A 648 -0.09 -21.05 27.99
CA LEU A 648 -0.82 -22.30 27.93
C LEU A 648 0.06 -23.40 27.34
N LYS A 649 -0.03 -24.59 27.92
CA LYS A 649 0.47 -25.82 27.32
C LYS A 649 -0.70 -26.77 27.17
N ILE A 650 -1.02 -27.09 25.93
CA ILE A 650 -2.15 -27.97 25.58
C ILE A 650 -1.53 -29.24 25.00
N SER A 651 -1.91 -30.41 25.51
CA SER A 651 -1.32 -31.68 25.08
C SER A 651 -2.38 -32.74 24.79
N CYS A 652 -2.16 -33.54 23.76
CA CYS A 652 -2.92 -34.75 23.46
C CYS A 652 -2.03 -36.00 23.57
N SER A 653 -2.63 -37.18 23.41
CA SER A 653 -1.93 -38.46 23.32
C SER A 653 -1.00 -38.52 22.11
N SER A 654 -0.11 -39.51 22.07
CA SER A 654 0.83 -39.64 20.95
C SER A 654 0.11 -39.86 19.62
N GLY A 655 0.59 -39.21 18.56
CA GLY A 655 -0.04 -39.21 17.25
C GLY A 655 -1.26 -38.28 17.11
N GLN A 656 -1.62 -37.55 18.18
CA GLN A 656 -2.74 -36.61 18.16
C GLN A 656 -2.28 -35.18 18.41
N ILE A 657 -2.93 -34.21 17.76
CA ILE A 657 -2.60 -32.78 17.88
C ILE A 657 -3.76 -32.02 18.51
N PRO A 658 -3.53 -31.23 19.57
CA PRO A 658 -4.59 -30.47 20.21
C PRO A 658 -5.12 -29.36 19.29
N GLN A 659 -6.44 -29.19 19.33
CA GLN A 659 -7.18 -28.16 18.61
C GLN A 659 -8.18 -27.49 19.53
N VAL A 660 -8.18 -26.15 19.54
CA VAL A 660 -9.10 -25.34 20.34
C VAL A 660 -9.77 -24.31 19.44
N SER A 661 -11.09 -24.39 19.32
CA SER A 661 -11.89 -23.40 18.62
C SER A 661 -12.08 -22.16 19.48
N ILE A 662 -11.73 -20.99 18.93
CA ILE A 662 -12.00 -19.70 19.56
C ILE A 662 -13.50 -19.42 19.47
N THR A 663 -14.15 -19.17 20.60
CA THR A 663 -15.62 -18.99 20.67
C THR A 663 -16.03 -17.57 21.07
N ASN A 664 -15.12 -16.79 21.65
CA ASN A 664 -15.41 -15.48 22.24
C ASN A 664 -14.49 -14.38 21.70
N GLY A 665 -14.89 -13.78 20.58
CA GLY A 665 -14.27 -12.54 20.10
C GLY A 665 -12.98 -12.76 19.29
N GLN A 666 -11.88 -12.12 19.68
CA GLN A 666 -10.59 -12.24 19.01
C GLN A 666 -9.48 -12.53 20.00
N LEU A 667 -8.66 -13.54 19.72
CA LEU A 667 -7.49 -13.89 20.52
C LEU A 667 -6.22 -13.53 19.77
N ARG A 668 -5.30 -12.78 20.39
CA ARG A 668 -3.95 -12.60 19.87
C ARG A 668 -2.98 -13.46 20.66
N ALA A 669 -2.34 -14.42 19.99
CA ALA A 669 -1.43 -15.37 20.63
C ALA A 669 -0.23 -15.70 19.75
N SER A 670 0.89 -16.05 20.39
CA SER A 670 2.02 -16.72 19.75
C SER A 670 1.88 -18.22 19.98
N VAL A 671 1.99 -19.01 18.92
CA VAL A 671 1.92 -20.48 18.98
C VAL A 671 3.29 -21.05 18.64
N ASP A 672 3.81 -21.93 19.50
CA ASP A 672 5.11 -22.61 19.38
C ASP A 672 6.27 -21.63 19.10
N GLY A 673 6.29 -20.51 19.83
CA GLY A 673 7.36 -19.51 19.77
C GLY A 673 7.39 -18.64 18.50
N ARG A 674 6.34 -18.70 17.66
CA ARG A 674 6.23 -17.89 16.43
C ARG A 674 5.82 -16.45 16.72
N ALA A 675 5.89 -15.59 15.70
CA ALA A 675 5.36 -14.23 15.82
C ALA A 675 3.89 -14.27 16.27
N PRO A 676 3.41 -13.33 17.11
CA PRO A 676 2.01 -13.34 17.52
C PRO A 676 1.04 -13.07 16.37
N HIS A 677 -0.02 -13.87 16.30
CA HIS A 677 -1.11 -13.77 15.33
C HIS A 677 -2.45 -13.54 16.01
N THR A 678 -3.44 -13.06 15.26
CA THR A 678 -4.81 -12.93 15.74
C THR A 678 -5.63 -14.09 15.19
N PHE A 679 -6.45 -14.68 16.05
CA PHE A 679 -7.43 -15.72 15.79
C PHE A 679 -8.81 -15.11 16.02
N ASP A 680 -9.60 -15.00 14.95
CA ASP A 680 -10.98 -14.53 15.02
C ASP A 680 -11.92 -15.64 15.56
N ASN A 681 -13.13 -15.26 16.01
CA ASN A 681 -14.15 -16.21 16.42
C ASN A 681 -14.41 -17.28 15.34
N GLY A 682 -14.37 -18.55 15.72
CA GLY A 682 -14.47 -19.72 14.84
C GLY A 682 -13.13 -20.22 14.31
N ALA A 683 -12.03 -19.49 14.46
CA ALA A 683 -10.70 -19.99 14.13
C ALA A 683 -10.29 -21.09 15.10
N VAL A 684 -9.56 -22.09 14.60
CA VAL A 684 -9.01 -23.16 15.42
C VAL A 684 -7.55 -22.87 15.72
N LEU A 685 -7.25 -22.67 17.00
CA LEU A 685 -5.91 -22.64 17.51
C LEU A 685 -5.34 -24.06 17.50
N SER A 686 -4.23 -24.26 16.78
CA SER A 686 -3.54 -25.54 16.67
C SER A 686 -2.04 -25.31 16.43
N GLY A 687 -1.26 -26.38 16.53
CA GLY A 687 0.17 -26.42 16.26
C GLY A 687 0.54 -27.64 15.41
N LEU A 688 1.82 -28.04 15.43
CA LEU A 688 2.31 -29.18 14.64
C LEU A 688 2.84 -30.33 15.49
N SER A 689 2.64 -30.27 16.81
CA SER A 689 3.14 -31.23 17.78
C SER A 689 2.05 -31.65 18.76
N GLU A 690 2.28 -32.79 19.42
CA GLU A 690 1.37 -33.38 20.41
C GLU A 690 1.16 -32.48 21.63
N THR A 691 2.14 -31.62 21.93
CA THR A 691 2.03 -30.51 22.87
C THR A 691 2.21 -29.19 22.13
N VAL A 692 1.28 -28.26 22.31
CA VAL A 692 1.28 -26.92 21.71
C VAL A 692 1.45 -25.89 22.81
N GLU A 693 2.43 -24.99 22.64
CA GLU A 693 2.68 -23.90 23.56
C GLU A 693 2.07 -22.60 23.02
N VAL A 694 1.19 -21.97 23.82
CA VAL A 694 0.46 -20.77 23.41
C VAL A 694 0.73 -19.66 24.41
N ASN A 695 1.36 -18.58 23.94
CA ASN A 695 1.57 -17.38 24.72
C ASN A 695 0.52 -16.33 24.34
N ILE A 696 -0.34 -15.98 25.30
CA ILE A 696 -1.46 -15.07 25.09
C ILE A 696 -0.99 -13.62 25.18
N VAL A 697 -1.13 -12.87 24.09
CA VAL A 697 -0.70 -11.47 24.01
C VAL A 697 -1.83 -10.53 24.40
N SER A 698 -3.03 -10.72 23.85
CA SER A 698 -4.21 -9.91 24.14
C SER A 698 -5.48 -10.63 23.69
N SER A 699 -6.64 -10.27 24.23
CA SER A 699 -7.96 -10.75 23.80
C SER A 699 -8.91 -9.57 23.59
N SER A 700 -9.95 -9.72 22.77
CA SER A 700 -10.99 -8.70 22.57
C SER A 700 -12.37 -9.35 22.62
N PRO A 701 -13.30 -8.92 23.51
CA PRO A 701 -13.19 -7.79 24.44
C PRO A 701 -12.17 -7.99 25.58
N ASP A 702 -11.54 -6.89 26.02
CA ASP A 702 -10.44 -6.87 27.02
C ASP A 702 -10.89 -7.38 28.42
N ASP A 703 -12.20 -7.48 28.66
CA ASP A 703 -12.80 -7.75 29.98
C ASP A 703 -13.08 -9.25 30.23
N GLY A 704 -12.82 -10.12 29.24
CA GLY A 704 -13.22 -11.53 29.26
C GLY A 704 -12.05 -12.50 29.41
N TYR A 705 -12.22 -13.50 30.27
CA TYR A 705 -11.48 -14.75 30.16
C TYR A 705 -11.96 -15.49 28.92
N GLU A 706 -11.04 -15.99 28.11
CA GLU A 706 -11.41 -17.06 27.19
C GLU A 706 -11.47 -18.38 27.94
N LEU A 707 -12.38 -19.25 27.49
CA LEU A 707 -12.72 -20.50 28.15
C LEU A 707 -12.34 -21.63 27.21
N ILE A 708 -11.49 -22.54 27.68
CA ILE A 708 -11.29 -23.85 27.05
C ILE A 708 -12.13 -24.84 27.83
N ASN A 709 -12.97 -25.57 27.12
CA ASN A 709 -13.80 -26.63 27.69
C ASN A 709 -13.89 -27.80 26.70
N SER A 710 -14.62 -28.83 27.11
CA SER A 710 -14.86 -30.02 26.30
C SER A 710 -15.70 -29.77 25.04
N ASP A 711 -16.41 -28.65 24.91
CA ASP A 711 -17.21 -28.35 23.72
C ASP A 711 -16.34 -27.73 22.61
N ASN A 712 -15.38 -26.87 22.96
CA ASN A 712 -14.54 -26.15 22.01
C ASN A 712 -13.12 -26.68 21.86
N SER A 713 -12.81 -27.87 22.39
CA SER A 713 -11.49 -28.51 22.25
C SER A 713 -11.57 -29.97 21.82
N ARG A 714 -10.64 -30.39 20.96
CA ARG A 714 -10.53 -31.77 20.45
C ARG A 714 -9.06 -32.17 20.25
N CYS A 715 -8.79 -33.46 20.21
CA CYS A 715 -7.52 -34.03 19.78
C CYS A 715 -7.66 -34.57 18.35
N LEU A 716 -6.99 -33.93 17.38
CA LEU A 716 -6.97 -34.36 15.98
C LEU A 716 -6.08 -35.59 15.83
N SER A 717 -6.61 -36.70 15.36
CA SER A 717 -5.84 -37.91 15.03
C SER A 717 -5.17 -37.76 13.67
N ILE A 718 -3.84 -37.83 13.63
CA ILE A 718 -3.09 -37.68 12.38
C ILE A 718 -3.25 -38.91 11.48
N ASP A 719 -3.34 -40.10 12.07
CA ASP A 719 -3.54 -41.34 11.33
C ASP A 719 -4.93 -41.39 10.68
N ASP A 720 -5.98 -40.97 11.40
CA ASP A 720 -7.35 -40.96 10.87
C ASP A 720 -7.52 -39.88 9.79
N LEU A 721 -6.91 -38.70 10.00
CA LEU A 721 -6.86 -37.66 8.96
C LEU A 721 -6.15 -38.17 7.70
N ASP A 722 -4.99 -38.83 7.85
CA ASP A 722 -4.24 -39.36 6.71
C ASP A 722 -5.02 -40.45 5.97
N ALA A 723 -5.68 -41.35 6.70
CA ALA A 723 -6.56 -42.37 6.12
C ALA A 723 -7.74 -41.74 5.37
N ALA A 724 -8.37 -40.71 5.93
CA ALA A 724 -9.47 -39.99 5.29
C ALA A 724 -9.03 -39.33 3.97
N ILE A 725 -7.86 -38.70 3.93
CA ILE A 725 -7.31 -38.09 2.71
C ILE A 725 -6.93 -39.17 1.67
N GLN A 726 -6.30 -40.27 2.10
CA GLN A 726 -5.94 -41.40 1.22
C GLN A 726 -7.14 -42.06 0.54
N SER A 727 -8.31 -42.04 1.19
CA SER A 727 -9.54 -42.58 0.61
C SER A 727 -9.99 -41.82 -0.64
N LYS A 728 -9.57 -40.55 -0.81
CA LYS A 728 -10.00 -39.70 -1.93
C LYS A 728 -9.26 -40.09 -3.21
N ARG A 729 -10.03 -40.40 -4.24
CA ARG A 729 -9.49 -40.78 -5.55
C ARG A 729 -8.98 -39.56 -6.31
N GLU A 730 -7.67 -39.47 -6.50
CA GLU A 730 -7.02 -38.44 -7.32
C GLU A 730 -7.46 -38.51 -8.79
N ILE A 731 -7.75 -37.34 -9.35
CA ILE A 731 -7.87 -37.11 -10.79
C ILE A 731 -6.74 -36.20 -11.23
N LYS A 732 -5.98 -36.63 -12.25
CA LYS A 732 -4.89 -35.82 -12.79
C LYS A 732 -5.44 -34.53 -13.38
N ALA A 733 -4.94 -33.41 -12.90
CA ALA A 733 -5.34 -32.09 -13.35
C ALA A 733 -4.14 -31.19 -13.64
N THR A 734 -4.31 -30.26 -14.58
CA THR A 734 -3.31 -29.25 -14.93
C THR A 734 -3.89 -27.85 -14.80
N THR A 735 -3.04 -26.86 -14.52
CA THR A 735 -3.43 -25.46 -14.41
C THR A 735 -2.73 -24.62 -15.47
N ALA A 736 -3.43 -23.60 -15.99
CA ALA A 736 -2.84 -22.61 -16.88
C ALA A 736 -3.49 -21.24 -16.68
N GLY A 737 -2.79 -20.34 -15.97
CA GLY A 737 -3.37 -19.07 -15.54
C GLY A 737 -4.63 -19.31 -14.69
N PRO A 738 -5.79 -18.71 -15.02
CA PRO A 738 -7.04 -18.88 -14.26
C PRO A 738 -7.81 -20.15 -14.65
N ARG A 739 -7.18 -21.14 -15.28
CA ARG A 739 -7.84 -22.36 -15.80
C ARG A 739 -7.34 -23.62 -15.12
N ILE A 740 -8.24 -24.58 -14.99
CA ILE A 740 -8.01 -25.95 -14.51
C ILE A 740 -8.57 -26.90 -15.57
N PHE A 741 -7.80 -27.93 -15.91
CA PHE A 741 -8.17 -28.96 -16.89
C PHE A 741 -8.04 -30.34 -16.27
N PHE A 742 -9.05 -31.19 -16.47
CA PHE A 742 -9.04 -32.58 -16.03
C PHE A 742 -10.01 -33.42 -16.86
N GLU A 743 -9.76 -34.73 -16.93
CA GLU A 743 -10.66 -35.69 -17.58
C GLU A 743 -11.80 -36.08 -16.65
N ALA A 744 -13.02 -36.03 -17.16
CA ALA A 744 -14.23 -36.33 -16.42
C ALA A 744 -15.10 -37.38 -17.11
N SER A 745 -15.90 -38.06 -16.30
CA SER A 745 -16.88 -39.06 -16.72
C SER A 745 -18.28 -38.51 -16.51
N ASN A 746 -19.19 -38.86 -17.42
CA ASN A 746 -20.55 -38.40 -17.42
C ASN A 746 -21.26 -38.68 -16.07
N ASN A 747 -21.99 -37.68 -15.57
CA ASN A 747 -22.78 -37.72 -14.34
C ASN A 747 -21.97 -38.00 -13.06
N SER A 748 -20.65 -37.79 -13.11
CA SER A 748 -19.76 -37.84 -11.95
C SER A 748 -19.53 -36.44 -11.37
N SER A 749 -19.39 -36.34 -10.05
CA SER A 749 -19.05 -35.09 -9.36
C SER A 749 -17.57 -35.08 -8.95
N TYR A 750 -16.95 -33.92 -9.07
CA TYR A 750 -15.53 -33.72 -8.81
C TYR A 750 -15.35 -32.52 -7.88
N ARG A 751 -14.57 -32.69 -6.82
CA ARG A 751 -14.16 -31.59 -5.96
C ARG A 751 -12.84 -31.03 -6.46
N ILE A 752 -12.76 -29.71 -6.52
CA ILE A 752 -11.55 -28.96 -6.86
C ILE A 752 -11.09 -28.21 -5.62
N ARG A 753 -9.80 -28.33 -5.31
CA ARG A 753 -9.13 -27.74 -4.13
C ARG A 753 -8.89 -26.23 -4.27
N VAL A 754 -9.97 -25.49 -4.50
CA VAL A 754 -10.05 -24.02 -4.50
C VAL A 754 -11.32 -23.59 -3.76
N PRO A 755 -11.31 -22.43 -3.09
CA PRO A 755 -12.53 -21.89 -2.50
C PRO A 755 -13.64 -21.76 -3.55
N TYR A 756 -14.86 -22.16 -3.20
CA TYR A 756 -16.01 -22.02 -4.07
C TYR A 756 -16.25 -20.55 -4.41
N SER A 757 -16.57 -20.26 -5.66
CA SER A 757 -17.03 -18.93 -6.09
C SER A 757 -17.90 -19.11 -7.33
N ASP A 758 -19.00 -18.36 -7.42
CA ASP A 758 -19.90 -18.36 -8.59
C ASP A 758 -19.20 -17.86 -9.87
N LYS A 759 -17.99 -17.31 -9.73
CA LYS A 759 -17.11 -16.84 -10.81
C LYS A 759 -16.35 -17.96 -11.51
N TRP A 760 -16.27 -19.16 -10.93
CA TRP A 760 -15.80 -20.32 -11.66
C TRP A 760 -16.85 -20.78 -12.66
N LYS A 761 -16.45 -20.95 -13.93
CA LYS A 761 -17.28 -21.47 -15.02
C LYS A 761 -16.59 -22.66 -15.65
N CYS A 762 -17.31 -23.77 -15.76
CA CYS A 762 -16.80 -25.00 -16.35
C CYS A 762 -17.59 -25.33 -17.62
N ASP A 763 -16.88 -25.73 -18.67
CA ASP A 763 -17.50 -26.18 -19.92
C ASP A 763 -18.17 -27.55 -19.71
N SER A 764 -19.39 -27.72 -20.21
CA SER A 764 -20.16 -28.98 -20.14
C SER A 764 -20.37 -29.55 -18.73
N ALA A 765 -20.38 -28.70 -17.70
CA ALA A 765 -20.54 -29.11 -16.31
C ALA A 765 -21.28 -28.06 -15.48
N GLU A 766 -21.89 -28.50 -14.38
CA GLU A 766 -22.54 -27.64 -13.39
C GLU A 766 -21.63 -27.46 -12.17
N THR A 767 -21.44 -26.21 -11.74
CA THR A 767 -20.64 -25.88 -10.55
C THR A 767 -21.53 -25.63 -9.35
N HIS A 768 -21.16 -26.15 -8.18
CA HIS A 768 -21.85 -25.89 -6.92
C HIS A 768 -20.87 -25.82 -5.75
N ASP A 769 -21.36 -25.29 -4.63
CA ASP A 769 -20.62 -25.26 -3.37
C ASP A 769 -20.70 -26.63 -2.70
N SER A 770 -19.56 -27.19 -2.32
CA SER A 770 -19.42 -28.42 -1.55
C SER A 770 -18.42 -28.17 -0.43
N ASN A 771 -18.91 -27.89 0.78
CA ASN A 771 -18.10 -27.59 1.96
C ASN A 771 -17.09 -26.46 1.73
N SER A 772 -17.53 -25.34 1.13
CA SER A 772 -16.70 -24.18 0.76
C SER A 772 -15.65 -24.46 -0.32
N PHE A 773 -15.64 -25.63 -0.95
CA PHE A 773 -14.85 -25.96 -2.12
C PHE A 773 -15.68 -25.94 -3.40
N LEU A 774 -15.01 -25.67 -4.53
CA LEU A 774 -15.62 -25.79 -5.84
C LEU A 774 -15.91 -27.28 -6.17
N SER A 775 -17.19 -27.65 -6.29
CA SER A 775 -17.58 -28.93 -6.88
C SER A 775 -18.13 -28.77 -8.30
N VAL A 776 -17.83 -29.74 -9.15
CA VAL A 776 -18.12 -29.75 -10.58
C VAL A 776 -18.79 -31.07 -10.94
N LYS A 777 -20.04 -31.01 -11.38
CA LYS A 777 -20.78 -32.16 -11.89
C LYS A 777 -20.71 -32.21 -13.42
N ALA A 778 -20.07 -33.25 -13.94
CA ALA A 778 -19.86 -33.43 -15.37
C ALA A 778 -21.15 -33.90 -16.08
N ASN A 779 -21.51 -33.28 -17.20
CA ASN A 779 -22.69 -33.68 -17.99
C ASN A 779 -22.36 -34.61 -19.17
N LEU A 780 -21.08 -34.74 -19.52
CA LEU A 780 -20.57 -35.54 -20.65
C LEU A 780 -19.20 -36.12 -20.28
N ASP A 781 -18.80 -37.18 -20.97
CA ASP A 781 -17.44 -37.70 -20.90
C ASP A 781 -16.45 -36.79 -21.64
N GLY A 782 -15.24 -36.62 -21.10
CA GLY A 782 -14.12 -35.93 -21.73
C GLY A 782 -13.47 -34.85 -20.85
N GLU A 783 -12.61 -34.04 -21.48
CA GLU A 783 -11.89 -32.97 -20.79
C GLU A 783 -12.83 -31.84 -20.37
N ILE A 784 -12.88 -31.54 -19.06
CA ILE A 784 -13.52 -30.35 -18.51
C ILE A 784 -12.50 -29.24 -18.38
N SER A 785 -12.88 -28.04 -18.84
CA SER A 785 -12.13 -26.81 -18.58
C SER A 785 -12.92 -25.90 -17.65
N CYS A 786 -12.38 -25.68 -16.45
CA CYS A 786 -12.91 -24.72 -15.49
C CYS A 786 -12.07 -23.44 -15.51
N ARG A 787 -12.70 -22.28 -15.59
CA ARG A 787 -12.05 -20.96 -15.65
C ARG A 787 -12.65 -20.01 -14.62
N TYR A 788 -11.79 -19.28 -13.91
CA TYR A 788 -12.21 -18.15 -13.10
C TYR A 788 -12.47 -16.91 -13.99
N GLU A 789 -13.72 -16.45 -14.02
CA GLU A 789 -14.11 -15.24 -14.74
C GLU A 789 -13.96 -13.99 -13.86
N ILE A 790 -12.93 -13.20 -14.14
CA ILE A 790 -12.67 -11.96 -13.40
C ILE A 790 -13.74 -10.91 -13.77
N PRO A 791 -14.57 -10.45 -12.81
CA PRO A 791 -15.64 -9.49 -13.08
C PRO A 791 -15.12 -8.18 -13.64
N GLY A 792 -15.86 -7.60 -14.60
CA GLY A 792 -15.60 -6.24 -15.08
C GLY A 792 -14.46 -6.07 -16.09
N VAL A 793 -13.65 -7.09 -16.37
CA VAL A 793 -12.54 -6.98 -17.36
C VAL A 793 -13.04 -6.59 -18.75
N ARG A 794 -14.11 -7.22 -19.24
CA ARG A 794 -14.71 -6.91 -20.56
C ARG A 794 -15.25 -5.47 -20.61
N THR A 795 -15.97 -5.05 -19.57
CA THR A 795 -16.51 -3.69 -19.43
C THR A 795 -15.40 -2.65 -19.38
N GLY A 796 -14.37 -2.89 -18.55
CA GLY A 796 -13.20 -2.02 -18.43
C GLY A 796 -12.43 -1.91 -19.74
N LEU A 797 -12.28 -3.02 -20.48
CA LEU A 797 -11.65 -3.03 -21.81
C LEU A 797 -12.44 -2.15 -22.79
N PHE A 798 -13.77 -2.32 -22.86
CA PHE A 798 -14.64 -1.53 -23.73
C PHE A 798 -14.53 -0.01 -23.44
N ILE A 799 -14.62 0.37 -22.16
CA ILE A 799 -14.49 1.78 -21.72
C ILE A 799 -13.11 2.34 -22.08
N SER A 800 -12.05 1.54 -21.90
CA SER A 800 -10.68 1.95 -22.20
C SER A 800 -10.49 2.19 -23.70
N ILE A 801 -10.96 1.28 -24.56
CA ILE A 801 -10.90 1.42 -26.02
C ILE A 801 -11.65 2.67 -26.47
N LEU A 802 -12.87 2.88 -25.97
CA LEU A 802 -13.67 4.08 -26.30
C LEU A 802 -12.93 5.37 -25.91
N SER A 803 -12.32 5.39 -24.72
CA SER A 803 -11.56 6.54 -24.21
C SER A 803 -10.30 6.83 -25.02
N ILE A 804 -9.60 5.78 -25.47
CA ILE A 804 -8.44 5.90 -26.35
C ILE A 804 -8.85 6.44 -27.73
N LEU A 805 -9.96 5.96 -28.29
CA LEU A 805 -10.52 6.48 -29.55
C LEU A 805 -10.90 7.96 -29.43
N LEU A 806 -11.57 8.35 -28.35
CA LEU A 806 -11.89 9.77 -28.07
C LEU A 806 -10.63 10.62 -27.95
N SER A 807 -9.58 10.11 -27.31
CA SER A 807 -8.28 10.77 -27.22
C SER A 807 -7.62 10.97 -28.59
N ALA A 808 -7.72 9.96 -29.47
CA ALA A 808 -7.23 10.05 -30.84
C ALA A 808 -8.00 11.08 -31.68
N ILE A 809 -9.33 11.13 -31.56
CA ILE A 809 -10.18 12.13 -32.22
C ILE A 809 -9.80 13.54 -31.75
N ILE A 810 -9.60 13.75 -30.45
CA ILE A 810 -9.14 15.03 -29.90
C ILE A 810 -7.78 15.43 -30.49
N ALA A 811 -6.84 14.49 -30.59
CA ALA A 811 -5.53 14.74 -31.17
C ALA A 811 -5.62 15.11 -32.66
N PHE A 812 -6.47 14.43 -33.41
CA PHE A 812 -6.74 14.72 -34.82
C PHE A 812 -7.34 16.12 -35.02
N MET A 813 -8.35 16.49 -34.22
CA MET A 813 -8.94 17.83 -34.25
C MET A 813 -7.92 18.93 -33.91
N ASP A 814 -7.08 18.71 -32.89
CA ASP A 814 -6.02 19.65 -32.52
C ASP A 814 -4.99 19.80 -33.66
N MET A 815 -4.70 18.73 -34.40
CA MET A 815 -3.82 18.76 -35.57
C MET A 815 -4.43 19.57 -36.73
N LEU A 816 -5.70 19.31 -37.07
CA LEU A 816 -6.42 20.06 -38.11
C LEU A 816 -6.45 21.55 -37.79
N LYS A 817 -6.75 21.91 -36.53
CA LYS A 817 -6.78 23.30 -36.09
C LYS A 817 -5.42 23.99 -36.22
N ARG A 818 -4.32 23.28 -35.97
CA ARG A 818 -2.96 23.83 -36.19
C ARG A 818 -2.63 24.00 -37.66
N ARG A 819 -3.07 23.06 -38.52
CA ARG A 819 -2.89 23.17 -39.97
C ARG A 819 -3.62 24.39 -40.53
N ASN A 820 -4.88 24.59 -40.13
CA ASN A 820 -5.68 25.75 -40.54
C ASN A 820 -5.18 27.10 -39.98
N GLN A 821 -4.30 27.10 -38.98
CA GLN A 821 -3.64 28.32 -38.47
C GLN A 821 -2.30 28.61 -39.17
N LEU A 822 -1.79 27.64 -39.94
CA LEU A 822 -0.52 27.73 -40.68
C LEU A 822 -0.73 27.94 -42.19
N SER A 823 -1.88 27.50 -42.73
CA SER A 823 -2.46 27.97 -43.99
C SER A 823 -3.10 29.33 -43.80
#